data_AF-A0A929A0D3-F1
#
_entry.id   AF-A0A929A0D3-F1
#
_cell.length_a   1.000
_cell.length_b   1.000
_cell.length_c   1.000
_cell.angle_alpha   90.00
_cell.angle_beta   90.00
_cell.angle_gamma   90.00
#
_symmetry.space_group_name_H-M   'P 1'
#
loop_
_entity.id
_entity.type
_entity.pdbx_description
1 polymer ?
#
loop_
_entity_poly.entity_id
_entity_poly.type
_entity_poly.pdbx_seq_one_letter_code
_entity_poly.pdbx_strand_id
1 'polypeptide(L)'
;MPPFPESAKIVQVKGPCWVATVAVAELADPHRHLAFRNLFLDNTGRSRLGRDSLYLPGTLLMLGAVQQVQITDTPYGWERNPQVGIPSPQTPTQIQTAIQAGSLSLLLVQADPETWPQDFPDRQGETFFPELTCLVGEIYLGDSLANADIPDALIPTPNTLTDLYSALQLSLPADNALQNRAGAAHLLSALAVHGSGLSIHGQIQLPWRSGAIAAPFQLAKQITDAGSGPFRLTLERERLTPDEQQNWSAAWNELSRYLNPLNPQNGSSHSSTGTTPTWATLEITDPIAVPNLFWTMAAWGETPVLNFDPNEINILLSDQSPYDQVNPPTSLGRLVPSWVTVDKRQSDQPDSPLRVLVDVGPGPTNPTNPTEAAQALTTASRDNTVEYRFNRAAITPEDLSLQDLTLALDPTATPQALRQSQQLPPPQWTETTGPIQPSLIWGFMLLEDGWAQLPIPNLTEQIYLDSGVANLPDPNTVTTPTASPLQGAVSLGNNRRTSLERYPNEQPWNVTLTSLDRLQGQWILNPSGAEETVGETAGFTLSEVTLLIQKPEVTVTGLVWLSRSKPRIEDALPDLDNWVAGVRSHSLRTANPDTDLFPSLTTFTLETLTLAVRPPDPAAALATIPQLQGWKLLYTVHPDTLQAFQTENVLPTNLFSQALPWVWQRHPSLPMVQALPLTQSQSPPNYPSASRQLIPFELPVDASGLPHRWYFGVDMSDDANGASQWPQFLGTAAAPAREWAQQFDLPLVSLSLPGLALDPDHTPGTPSPDNPALETIAQLSQTYRFDLPYTDELNALADLPST
;
A
#
# COMPACT_ATOMS: atom_id res chain seq x y z
N MET A 1 29.68 -51.02 -37.17
CA MET A 1 29.77 -50.36 -35.86
C MET A 1 30.18 -51.41 -34.83
N PRO A 2 31.11 -51.11 -33.91
CA PRO A 2 31.31 -51.95 -32.74
C PRO A 2 29.99 -52.05 -31.95
N PRO A 3 29.73 -53.16 -31.24
CA PRO A 3 28.56 -53.28 -30.39
C PRO A 3 28.56 -52.21 -29.29
N PHE A 4 27.39 -51.68 -28.95
CA PHE A 4 27.26 -50.77 -27.82
C PHE A 4 27.65 -51.48 -26.51
N PRO A 5 28.34 -50.82 -25.58
CA PRO A 5 28.65 -51.41 -24.29
C PRO A 5 27.37 -51.62 -23.47
N GLU A 6 27.34 -52.63 -22.58
CA GLU A 6 26.22 -52.85 -21.64
C GLU A 6 25.92 -51.60 -20.81
N SER A 7 26.94 -50.78 -20.50
CA SER A 7 26.78 -49.51 -19.78
C SER A 7 26.04 -48.42 -20.57
N ALA A 8 25.74 -48.62 -21.86
CA ALA A 8 24.89 -47.73 -22.67
C ALA A 8 23.40 -48.09 -22.60
N LYS A 9 23.04 -49.23 -21.98
CA LYS A 9 21.65 -49.68 -21.87
C LYS A 9 20.88 -49.03 -20.73
N ILE A 10 21.57 -48.52 -19.71
CA ILE A 10 20.97 -47.87 -18.54
C ILE A 10 21.53 -46.47 -18.42
N VAL A 11 20.65 -45.48 -18.32
CA VAL A 11 21.01 -44.05 -18.31
C VAL A 11 20.30 -43.34 -17.17
N GLN A 12 21.00 -42.43 -16.51
CA GLN A 12 20.41 -41.51 -15.54
C GLN A 12 19.89 -40.26 -16.24
N VAL A 13 18.61 -39.95 -16.00
CA VAL A 13 17.95 -38.75 -16.49
C VAL A 13 17.44 -37.95 -15.32
N LYS A 14 17.82 -36.68 -15.21
CA LYS A 14 17.30 -35.74 -14.22
C LYS A 14 16.30 -34.76 -14.82
N GLY A 15 15.32 -34.37 -14.02
CA GLY A 15 14.52 -33.17 -14.23
C GLY A 15 14.80 -32.12 -13.15
N PRO A 16 13.94 -31.10 -13.02
CA PRO A 16 14.15 -29.99 -12.07
C PRO A 16 14.08 -30.41 -10.60
N CYS A 17 13.30 -31.45 -10.29
CA CYS A 17 13.04 -31.92 -8.93
C CYS A 17 12.94 -33.45 -8.83
N TRP A 18 13.48 -34.17 -9.82
CA TRP A 18 13.41 -35.64 -9.87
C TRP A 18 14.59 -36.23 -10.62
N VAL A 19 14.88 -37.50 -10.36
CA VAL A 19 15.89 -38.30 -11.06
C VAL A 19 15.27 -39.66 -11.43
N ALA A 20 15.57 -40.15 -12.63
CA ALA A 20 15.09 -41.43 -13.13
C ALA A 20 16.21 -42.29 -13.72
N THR A 21 16.13 -43.59 -13.47
CA THR A 21 16.94 -44.61 -14.12
C THR A 21 16.15 -45.18 -15.30
N VAL A 22 16.67 -45.02 -16.52
CA VAL A 22 15.99 -45.39 -17.77
C VAL A 22 16.78 -46.48 -18.50
N ALA A 23 16.11 -47.58 -18.81
CA ALA A 23 16.65 -48.61 -19.70
C ALA A 23 16.29 -48.30 -21.15
N VAL A 24 17.28 -48.10 -22.01
CA VAL A 24 17.08 -47.75 -23.42
C VAL A 24 16.46 -48.93 -24.17
N ALA A 25 15.41 -48.67 -24.96
CA ALA A 25 14.73 -49.72 -25.72
C ALA A 25 15.63 -50.27 -26.84
N GLU A 26 15.61 -51.59 -27.01
CA GLU A 26 16.32 -52.28 -28.09
C GLU A 26 15.43 -52.35 -29.35
N LEU A 27 15.95 -51.93 -30.51
CA LEU A 27 15.26 -52.05 -31.79
C LEU A 27 15.63 -53.39 -32.47
N ALA A 28 14.95 -53.75 -33.56
CA ALA A 28 14.97 -55.07 -34.22
C ALA A 28 16.34 -55.72 -34.51
N ASP A 29 17.47 -55.00 -34.42
CA ASP A 29 18.83 -55.56 -34.31
C ASP A 29 19.57 -54.95 -33.10
N PRO A 30 19.50 -55.60 -31.91
CA PRO A 30 20.03 -55.05 -30.65
C PRO A 30 21.56 -54.90 -30.65
N HIS A 31 22.26 -55.63 -31.52
CA HIS A 31 23.71 -55.48 -31.69
C HIS A 31 24.09 -54.24 -32.51
N ARG A 32 23.12 -53.57 -33.15
CA ARG A 32 23.36 -52.42 -34.04
C ARG A 32 22.54 -51.18 -33.73
N HIS A 33 21.40 -51.30 -33.03
CA HIS A 33 20.43 -50.21 -32.87
C HIS A 33 19.84 -50.13 -31.46
N LEU A 34 20.41 -49.25 -30.63
CA LEU A 34 19.71 -48.70 -29.46
C LEU A 34 18.76 -47.58 -29.91
N ALA A 35 17.61 -47.41 -29.25
CA ALA A 35 16.59 -46.43 -29.61
C ALA A 35 16.93 -45.00 -29.17
N PHE A 36 18.11 -44.49 -29.56
CA PHE A 36 18.47 -43.08 -29.42
C PHE A 36 18.80 -42.46 -30.78
N ARG A 37 18.48 -41.18 -30.95
CA ARG A 37 18.81 -40.40 -32.14
C ARG A 37 19.40 -39.06 -31.72
N ASN A 38 20.62 -38.80 -32.17
CA ASN A 38 21.24 -37.49 -31.98
C ASN A 38 20.55 -36.46 -32.87
N LEU A 39 20.07 -35.37 -32.27
CA LEU A 39 19.40 -34.28 -32.98
C LEU A 39 20.36 -33.12 -33.23
N PHE A 40 21.13 -32.76 -32.20
CA PHE A 40 22.11 -31.69 -32.28
C PHE A 40 23.44 -32.16 -31.71
N LEU A 41 24.48 -31.95 -32.51
CA LEU A 41 25.86 -32.11 -32.08
C LEU A 41 26.30 -30.85 -31.34
N ASP A 42 27.00 -31.06 -30.23
CA ASP A 42 27.66 -29.97 -29.51
C ASP A 42 28.91 -29.53 -30.30
N ASN A 43 28.96 -28.26 -30.68
CA ASN A 43 30.03 -27.64 -31.47
C ASN A 43 31.04 -26.86 -30.61
N THR A 44 30.91 -26.90 -29.28
CA THR A 44 31.81 -26.18 -28.38
C THR A 44 33.20 -26.80 -28.42
N GLY A 45 34.23 -26.02 -28.77
CA GLY A 45 35.61 -26.50 -28.90
C GLY A 45 36.19 -26.90 -27.53
N ARG A 46 36.39 -28.19 -27.30
CA ARG A 46 36.83 -28.73 -25.99
C ARG A 46 38.35 -28.84 -25.91
N SER A 47 39.00 -27.68 -25.80
CA SER A 47 40.47 -27.56 -25.67
C SER A 47 41.07 -28.39 -24.51
N ARG A 48 40.28 -28.75 -23.49
CA ARG A 48 40.69 -29.62 -22.36
C ARG A 48 40.71 -31.12 -22.67
N LEU A 49 40.05 -31.59 -23.73
CA LEU A 49 40.02 -33.01 -24.15
C LEU A 49 41.11 -33.35 -25.19
N GLY A 50 41.97 -32.38 -25.55
CA GLY A 50 43.07 -32.58 -26.51
C GLY A 50 42.64 -32.96 -27.94
N ARG A 51 41.34 -32.87 -28.26
CA ARG A 51 40.76 -33.22 -29.56
C ARG A 51 39.66 -32.24 -29.96
N ASP A 52 40.03 -31.17 -30.66
CA ASP A 52 39.10 -30.16 -31.19
C ASP A 52 38.14 -30.69 -32.29
N SER A 53 38.19 -31.98 -32.62
CA SER A 53 37.48 -32.60 -33.76
C SER A 53 36.35 -33.55 -33.36
N LEU A 54 36.08 -33.75 -32.06
CA LEU A 54 35.08 -34.71 -31.60
C LEU A 54 33.75 -34.02 -31.27
N TYR A 55 32.81 -34.05 -32.20
CA TYR A 55 31.44 -33.59 -31.98
C TYR A 55 30.65 -34.65 -31.20
N LEU A 56 30.37 -34.39 -29.92
CA LEU A 56 29.59 -35.27 -29.06
C LEU A 56 28.09 -34.90 -29.10
N PRO A 57 27.18 -35.83 -28.77
CA PRO A 57 25.75 -35.53 -28.69
C PRO A 57 25.48 -34.44 -27.64
N GLY A 58 24.90 -33.32 -28.07
CA GLY A 58 24.39 -32.29 -27.16
C GLY A 58 22.94 -32.58 -26.76
N THR A 59 22.09 -32.80 -27.77
CA THR A 59 20.66 -33.10 -27.57
C THR A 59 20.28 -34.39 -28.27
N LEU A 60 19.67 -35.30 -27.52
CA LEU A 60 19.33 -36.66 -27.92
C LEU A 60 17.82 -36.86 -27.80
N LEU A 61 17.23 -37.57 -28.77
CA LEU A 61 15.92 -38.20 -28.61
C LEU A 61 16.14 -39.64 -28.14
N MET A 62 15.52 -40.04 -27.03
CA MET A 62 15.70 -41.34 -26.39
C MET A 62 14.34 -42.02 -26.16
N LEU A 63 14.22 -43.28 -26.57
CA LEU A 63 13.09 -44.14 -26.23
C LEU A 63 13.55 -45.19 -25.21
N GLY A 64 12.90 -45.26 -24.06
CA GLY A 64 13.30 -46.20 -23.00
C GLY A 64 12.20 -46.57 -22.03
N ALA A 65 12.41 -47.68 -21.33
CA ALA A 65 11.59 -48.15 -20.23
C ALA A 65 12.17 -47.65 -18.91
N VAL A 66 11.39 -46.88 -18.16
CA VAL A 66 11.84 -46.36 -16.87
C VAL A 66 11.83 -47.45 -15.81
N GLN A 67 12.95 -47.59 -15.09
CA GLN A 67 13.14 -48.60 -14.04
C GLN A 67 12.88 -48.04 -12.65
N GLN A 68 13.29 -46.81 -12.39
CA GLN A 68 13.13 -46.15 -11.09
C GLN A 68 12.97 -44.64 -11.29
N VAL A 69 12.17 -44.01 -10.44
CA VAL A 69 12.07 -42.55 -10.33
C VAL A 69 12.12 -42.16 -8.86
N GLN A 70 12.85 -41.10 -8.51
CA GLN A 70 12.89 -40.50 -7.18
C GLN A 70 12.63 -38.99 -7.31
N ILE A 71 11.77 -38.42 -6.46
CA ILE A 71 11.66 -36.95 -6.32
C ILE A 71 12.81 -36.48 -5.42
N THR A 72 13.65 -35.58 -5.94
CA THR A 72 14.85 -35.07 -5.27
C THR A 72 14.48 -34.31 -3.99
N ASP A 73 15.29 -34.46 -2.94
CA ASP A 73 15.08 -33.86 -1.61
C ASP A 73 13.80 -34.32 -0.89
N THR A 74 13.21 -35.44 -1.31
CA THR A 74 12.01 -36.03 -0.70
C THR A 74 12.16 -37.56 -0.57
N PRO A 75 11.36 -38.22 0.28
CA PRO A 75 11.39 -39.68 0.40
C PRO A 75 10.63 -40.44 -0.70
N TYR A 76 10.05 -39.76 -1.70
CA TYR A 76 9.12 -40.39 -2.65
C TYR A 76 9.83 -41.02 -3.85
N GLY A 77 9.58 -42.32 -4.04
CA GLY A 77 10.14 -43.09 -5.15
C GLY A 77 9.15 -44.10 -5.75
N TRP A 78 9.44 -44.47 -7.00
CA TRP A 78 8.75 -45.53 -7.74
C TRP A 78 9.75 -46.48 -8.36
N GLU A 79 9.44 -47.76 -8.36
CA GLU A 79 10.26 -48.83 -8.94
C GLU A 79 9.42 -49.69 -9.88
N ARG A 80 9.98 -50.08 -11.03
CA ARG A 80 9.31 -50.97 -11.98
C ARG A 80 9.19 -52.36 -11.35
N ASN A 81 8.03 -53.00 -11.55
CA ASN A 81 7.83 -54.37 -11.12
C ASN A 81 8.91 -55.29 -11.74
N PRO A 82 9.79 -55.92 -10.92
CA PRO A 82 10.87 -56.76 -11.43
C PRO A 82 10.37 -58.05 -12.11
N GLN A 83 9.09 -58.43 -11.92
CA GLN A 83 8.48 -59.57 -12.60
C GLN A 83 8.10 -59.29 -14.04
N VAL A 84 8.20 -58.03 -14.49
CA VAL A 84 7.72 -57.58 -15.78
C VAL A 84 8.92 -57.12 -16.63
N GLY A 85 9.12 -57.82 -17.75
CA GLY A 85 10.25 -57.56 -18.65
C GLY A 85 10.18 -56.18 -19.31
N ILE A 86 11.32 -55.71 -19.80
CA ILE A 86 11.40 -54.46 -20.56
C ILE A 86 10.72 -54.66 -21.93
N PRO A 87 9.74 -53.81 -22.31
CA PRO A 87 9.10 -53.89 -23.62
C PRO A 87 10.14 -53.78 -24.76
N SER A 88 10.08 -54.70 -25.72
CA SER A 88 10.97 -54.73 -26.89
C SER A 88 10.16 -54.62 -28.19
N PRO A 89 9.52 -53.47 -28.47
CA PRO A 89 8.67 -53.31 -29.65
C PRO A 89 9.49 -53.32 -30.94
N GLN A 90 9.01 -54.02 -31.97
CA GLN A 90 9.74 -54.18 -33.24
C GLN A 90 9.13 -53.39 -34.40
N THR A 91 7.92 -52.84 -34.25
CA THR A 91 7.22 -52.07 -35.28
C THR A 91 6.83 -50.67 -34.79
N PRO A 92 6.68 -49.66 -35.67
CA PRO A 92 6.21 -48.33 -35.28
C PRO A 92 4.87 -48.35 -34.55
N THR A 93 3.94 -49.23 -34.97
CA THR A 93 2.65 -49.40 -34.30
C THR A 93 2.81 -49.94 -32.89
N GLN A 94 3.68 -50.94 -32.67
CA GLN A 94 3.98 -51.44 -31.32
C GLN A 94 4.66 -50.40 -30.44
N ILE A 95 5.57 -49.58 -30.99
CA ILE A 95 6.19 -48.47 -30.27
C ILE A 95 5.11 -47.46 -29.85
N GLN A 96 4.23 -47.08 -30.78
CA GLN A 96 3.14 -46.14 -30.50
C GLN A 96 2.19 -46.69 -29.43
N THR A 97 1.79 -47.96 -29.52
CA THR A 97 0.97 -48.62 -28.50
C THR A 97 1.68 -48.67 -27.15
N ALA A 98 2.99 -48.96 -27.13
CA ALA A 98 3.77 -49.01 -25.89
C ALA A 98 3.91 -47.64 -25.23
N ILE A 99 4.07 -46.56 -26.01
CA ILE A 99 4.08 -45.17 -25.54
C ILE A 99 2.69 -44.77 -25.02
N GLN A 100 1.63 -45.08 -25.77
CA GLN A 100 0.24 -44.78 -25.37
C GLN A 100 -0.19 -45.57 -24.12
N ALA A 101 0.40 -46.74 -23.87
CA ALA A 101 0.18 -47.51 -22.66
C ALA A 101 1.08 -47.06 -21.49
N GLY A 102 1.98 -46.09 -21.69
CA GLY A 102 2.94 -45.63 -20.68
C GLY A 102 4.07 -46.61 -20.35
N SER A 103 4.17 -47.75 -21.04
CA SER A 103 5.20 -48.77 -20.84
C SER A 103 6.60 -48.34 -21.32
N LEU A 104 6.64 -47.41 -22.29
CA LEU A 104 7.85 -46.73 -22.80
C LEU A 104 7.66 -45.21 -22.79
N SER A 105 8.73 -44.49 -22.47
CA SER A 105 8.80 -43.03 -22.53
C SER A 105 9.69 -42.57 -23.67
N LEU A 106 9.20 -41.60 -24.45
CA LEU A 106 9.97 -40.89 -25.46
C LEU A 106 10.43 -39.55 -24.87
N LEU A 107 11.73 -39.41 -24.65
CA LEU A 107 12.34 -38.28 -23.96
C LEU A 107 13.29 -37.54 -24.90
N LEU A 108 13.17 -36.21 -24.93
CA LEU A 108 14.20 -35.32 -25.45
C LEU A 108 15.10 -34.94 -24.28
N VAL A 109 16.38 -35.30 -24.37
CA VAL A 109 17.34 -35.13 -23.28
C VAL A 109 18.58 -34.38 -23.74
N GLN A 110 19.23 -33.68 -22.83
CA GLN A 110 20.44 -32.91 -23.07
C GLN A 110 21.57 -33.40 -22.17
N ALA A 111 22.75 -33.61 -22.74
CA ALA A 111 23.97 -33.82 -21.99
C ALA A 111 24.63 -32.47 -21.68
N ASP A 112 25.13 -32.29 -20.46
CA ASP A 112 25.98 -31.14 -20.15
C ASP A 112 27.33 -31.29 -20.87
N PRO A 113 27.70 -30.34 -21.74
CA PRO A 113 28.98 -30.36 -22.46
C PRO A 113 30.20 -30.65 -21.60
N GLU A 114 30.25 -30.12 -20.38
CA GLU A 114 31.43 -30.20 -19.51
C GLU A 114 31.55 -31.54 -18.76
N THR A 115 30.47 -32.34 -18.75
CA THR A 115 30.40 -33.59 -17.97
C THR A 115 30.83 -34.85 -18.72
N TRP A 116 31.09 -34.73 -20.02
CA TRP A 116 31.58 -35.87 -20.81
C TRP A 116 33.01 -36.25 -20.42
N PRO A 117 33.32 -37.55 -20.36
CA PRO A 117 34.65 -38.00 -19.98
C PRO A 117 35.71 -37.61 -21.03
N GLN A 118 36.82 -37.03 -20.54
CA GLN A 118 38.20 -37.44 -20.86
C GLN A 118 38.40 -38.13 -22.20
N ASP A 119 38.25 -39.44 -22.12
CA ASP A 119 38.70 -40.42 -23.10
C ASP A 119 37.51 -41.10 -23.82
N PHE A 120 36.39 -40.40 -24.05
CA PHE A 120 35.18 -41.00 -24.63
C PHE A 120 35.41 -41.72 -25.99
N PRO A 121 34.87 -42.94 -26.17
CA PRO A 121 34.34 -43.85 -25.15
C PRO A 121 35.47 -44.65 -24.49
N ASP A 122 35.74 -44.52 -23.17
CA ASP A 122 36.83 -45.28 -22.51
C ASP A 122 36.38 -46.44 -21.60
N ARG A 123 37.39 -47.25 -21.26
CA ARG A 123 37.44 -48.65 -20.82
C ARG A 123 36.63 -49.05 -19.59
N GLN A 124 35.95 -50.19 -19.75
CA GLN A 124 35.53 -51.16 -18.71
C GLN A 124 35.10 -50.58 -17.35
N GLY A 125 33.79 -50.35 -17.20
CA GLY A 125 33.14 -50.16 -15.90
C GLY A 125 32.43 -48.82 -15.72
N GLU A 126 32.66 -47.84 -16.60
CA GLU A 126 32.07 -46.49 -16.50
C GLU A 126 30.79 -46.33 -17.34
N THR A 127 29.94 -45.36 -16.94
CA THR A 127 28.67 -45.01 -17.59
C THR A 127 28.93 -44.42 -18.98
N PHE A 128 28.27 -44.96 -20.00
CA PHE A 128 28.50 -44.52 -21.40
C PHE A 128 28.01 -43.09 -21.65
N PHE A 129 26.87 -42.70 -21.06
CA PHE A 129 26.38 -41.32 -21.11
C PHE A 129 26.71 -40.60 -19.80
N PRO A 130 27.02 -39.30 -19.83
CA PRO A 130 26.94 -38.48 -18.63
C PRO A 130 25.47 -38.39 -18.15
N GLU A 131 25.26 -37.84 -16.96
CA GLU A 131 23.91 -37.54 -16.48
C GLU A 131 23.18 -36.64 -17.49
N LEU A 132 21.98 -37.06 -17.92
CA LEU A 132 21.21 -36.35 -18.93
C LEU A 132 20.10 -35.53 -18.28
N THR A 133 19.82 -34.35 -18.80
CA THR A 133 18.71 -33.49 -18.35
C THR A 133 17.51 -33.67 -19.28
N CYS A 134 16.34 -33.98 -18.74
CA CYS A 134 15.10 -34.06 -19.49
C CYS A 134 14.66 -32.65 -19.93
N LEU A 135 14.49 -32.45 -21.24
CA LEU A 135 13.95 -31.22 -21.82
C LEU A 135 12.45 -31.35 -22.13
N VAL A 136 12.06 -32.45 -22.76
CA VAL A 136 10.67 -32.72 -23.19
C VAL A 136 10.38 -34.21 -23.07
N GLY A 137 9.12 -34.56 -22.81
CA GLY A 137 8.66 -35.93 -22.68
C GLY A 137 8.20 -36.23 -21.26
N GLU A 138 7.39 -37.27 -21.12
CA GLU A 138 6.75 -37.64 -19.86
C GLU A 138 7.12 -39.06 -19.45
N ILE A 139 7.33 -39.22 -18.15
CA ILE A 139 7.47 -40.50 -17.49
C ILE A 139 6.25 -40.65 -16.59
N TYR A 140 5.36 -41.56 -16.98
CA TYR A 140 4.15 -41.84 -16.21
C TYR A 140 4.51 -42.65 -14.98
N LEU A 141 4.23 -42.09 -13.82
CA LEU A 141 4.41 -42.75 -12.54
C LEU A 141 3.10 -43.50 -12.29
N GLY A 142 3.16 -44.82 -12.33
CA GLY A 142 1.98 -45.67 -12.27
C GLY A 142 1.11 -45.33 -11.06
N ASP A 143 -0.19 -45.33 -11.29
CA ASP A 143 -1.23 -45.26 -10.28
C ASP A 143 -2.16 -46.44 -10.53
N SER A 144 -2.55 -47.16 -9.49
CA SER A 144 -3.70 -48.03 -9.59
C SER A 144 -4.71 -47.56 -8.57
N LEU A 145 -5.31 -46.39 -8.84
CA LEU A 145 -6.67 -46.12 -8.44
C LEU A 145 -7.70 -46.69 -9.44
N ALA A 146 -7.34 -47.14 -10.66
CA ALA A 146 -8.33 -47.78 -11.54
C ALA A 146 -7.90 -48.84 -12.57
N ASN A 147 -6.62 -49.14 -12.76
CA ASN A 147 -6.22 -50.19 -13.71
C ASN A 147 -5.16 -51.10 -13.10
N ALA A 148 -5.62 -52.05 -12.28
CA ALA A 148 -4.81 -53.17 -11.80
C ALA A 148 -4.28 -54.08 -12.93
N ASP A 149 -4.71 -53.85 -14.17
CA ASP A 149 -4.39 -54.66 -15.36
C ASP A 149 -3.38 -54.01 -16.31
N ILE A 150 -2.62 -52.97 -15.90
CA ILE A 150 -1.43 -52.54 -16.66
C ILE A 150 -0.20 -53.28 -16.10
N PRO A 151 0.21 -54.42 -16.70
CA PRO A 151 1.32 -55.23 -16.17
C PRO A 151 2.65 -54.48 -16.07
N ASP A 152 2.86 -53.38 -16.82
CA ASP A 152 4.17 -52.74 -16.99
C ASP A 152 4.37 -51.44 -16.17
N ALA A 153 3.55 -51.18 -15.15
CA ALA A 153 3.57 -49.93 -14.39
C ALA A 153 4.72 -49.82 -13.36
N LEU A 154 5.17 -48.58 -13.12
CA LEU A 154 6.02 -48.21 -11.98
C LEU A 154 5.20 -48.28 -10.68
N ILE A 155 5.69 -48.99 -9.67
CA ILE A 155 5.03 -49.17 -8.38
C ILE A 155 5.61 -48.17 -7.37
N PRO A 156 4.79 -47.37 -6.67
CA PRO A 156 5.27 -46.49 -5.61
C PRO A 156 5.82 -47.29 -4.44
N THR A 157 6.86 -46.78 -3.77
CA THR A 157 7.27 -47.31 -2.47
C THR A 157 6.13 -47.15 -1.43
N PRO A 158 6.09 -47.97 -0.35
CA PRO A 158 4.99 -47.92 0.61
C PRO A 158 4.69 -46.50 1.12
N ASN A 159 3.41 -46.14 1.24
CA ASN A 159 2.88 -44.84 1.67
C ASN A 159 3.23 -43.61 0.80
N THR A 160 4.08 -43.76 -0.21
CA THR A 160 4.57 -42.64 -1.04
C THR A 160 3.44 -41.80 -1.64
N LEU A 161 2.42 -42.46 -2.19
CA LEU A 161 1.31 -41.78 -2.85
C LEU A 161 0.47 -40.97 -1.84
N THR A 162 0.05 -41.60 -0.73
CA THR A 162 -0.73 -40.93 0.31
C THR A 162 0.03 -39.78 0.97
N ASP A 163 1.32 -39.99 1.28
CA ASP A 163 2.15 -39.01 1.95
C ASP A 163 2.47 -37.82 1.05
N LEU A 164 2.68 -38.04 -0.26
CA LEU A 164 2.87 -36.97 -1.26
C LEU A 164 1.63 -36.10 -1.39
N TYR A 165 0.45 -36.71 -1.55
CA TYR A 165 -0.81 -35.96 -1.66
C TYR A 165 -1.11 -35.18 -0.38
N SER A 166 -0.90 -35.79 0.78
CA SER A 166 -1.04 -35.14 2.09
C SER A 166 -0.10 -33.93 2.24
N ALA A 167 1.19 -34.07 1.89
CA ALA A 167 2.17 -32.98 1.96
C ALA A 167 1.79 -31.78 1.08
N LEU A 168 1.10 -32.03 -0.03
CA LEU A 168 0.63 -31.00 -0.97
C LEU A 168 -0.79 -30.49 -0.67
N GLN A 169 -1.43 -30.98 0.40
CA GLN A 169 -2.84 -30.72 0.70
C GLN A 169 -3.81 -31.09 -0.43
N LEU A 170 -3.49 -32.14 -1.16
CA LEU A 170 -4.32 -32.72 -2.20
C LEU A 170 -5.00 -33.99 -1.66
N SER A 171 -6.24 -34.23 -2.08
CA SER A 171 -6.87 -35.55 -1.95
C SER A 171 -6.73 -36.33 -3.26
N LEU A 172 -6.71 -37.66 -3.11
CA LEU A 172 -6.64 -38.55 -4.26
C LEU A 172 -7.88 -38.40 -5.15
N PRO A 173 -7.70 -38.44 -6.48
CA PRO A 173 -8.83 -38.39 -7.40
C PRO A 173 -9.68 -39.67 -7.29
N ALA A 174 -10.94 -39.59 -7.70
CA ALA A 174 -11.79 -40.79 -7.81
C ALA A 174 -11.24 -41.76 -8.87
N ASP A 175 -11.44 -43.06 -8.67
CA ASP A 175 -10.92 -44.15 -9.51
C ASP A 175 -11.14 -43.90 -11.03
N ASN A 176 -12.32 -43.45 -11.44
CA ASN A 176 -12.65 -43.23 -12.85
C ASN A 176 -12.23 -41.85 -13.41
N ALA A 177 -11.54 -41.00 -12.64
CA ALA A 177 -11.30 -39.60 -13.01
C ALA A 177 -10.40 -39.42 -14.24
N LEU A 178 -9.54 -40.40 -14.56
CA LEU A 178 -8.64 -40.35 -15.73
C LEU A 178 -9.34 -40.83 -17.02
N GLN A 179 -10.32 -41.73 -16.92
CA GLN A 179 -10.94 -42.40 -18.09
C GLN A 179 -11.78 -41.46 -18.96
N ASN A 180 -12.31 -40.38 -18.37
CA ASN A 180 -13.20 -39.45 -19.05
C ASN A 180 -12.48 -38.24 -19.69
N ARG A 181 -11.14 -38.20 -19.64
CA ARG A 181 -10.34 -37.09 -20.16
C ARG A 181 -9.93 -37.34 -21.61
N ALA A 182 -10.23 -36.40 -22.51
CA ALA A 182 -9.92 -36.51 -23.95
C ALA A 182 -9.17 -35.27 -24.48
N GLY A 183 -8.54 -35.41 -25.65
CA GLY A 183 -7.83 -34.31 -26.31
C GLY A 183 -6.61 -33.85 -25.54
N ALA A 184 -6.40 -32.53 -25.44
CA ALA A 184 -5.28 -31.94 -24.72
C ALA A 184 -5.32 -32.18 -23.19
N ALA A 185 -6.51 -32.47 -22.65
CA ALA A 185 -6.70 -32.78 -21.23
C ALA A 185 -6.44 -34.26 -20.89
N HIS A 186 -6.13 -35.10 -21.88
CA HIS A 186 -5.89 -36.52 -21.68
C HIS A 186 -4.64 -36.76 -20.83
N LEU A 187 -4.78 -37.54 -19.75
CA LEU A 187 -3.71 -37.90 -18.84
C LEU A 187 -3.60 -39.43 -18.81
N LEU A 188 -2.40 -39.95 -19.04
CA LEU A 188 -2.13 -41.40 -18.99
C LEU A 188 -1.95 -41.92 -17.56
N SER A 189 -1.59 -41.05 -16.62
CA SER A 189 -1.51 -41.34 -15.19
C SER A 189 -1.91 -40.11 -14.37
N ALA A 190 -2.30 -40.32 -13.11
CA ALA A 190 -2.50 -39.25 -12.14
C ALA A 190 -1.17 -38.57 -11.75
N LEU A 191 -0.04 -39.25 -11.94
CA LEU A 191 1.30 -38.72 -11.64
C LEU A 191 2.22 -38.91 -12.83
N ALA A 192 2.94 -37.86 -13.22
CA ALA A 192 3.95 -37.94 -14.26
C ALA A 192 5.08 -36.94 -14.03
N VAL A 193 6.32 -37.33 -14.33
CA VAL A 193 7.46 -36.42 -14.30
C VAL A 193 7.92 -36.05 -15.70
N HIS A 194 8.34 -34.81 -15.89
CA HIS A 194 8.76 -34.25 -17.17
C HIS A 194 9.79 -33.13 -16.96
N GLY A 195 10.29 -32.55 -18.06
CA GLY A 195 11.37 -31.55 -18.03
C GLY A 195 11.07 -30.26 -17.26
N SER A 196 9.80 -29.98 -16.92
CA SER A 196 9.40 -28.81 -16.15
C SER A 196 8.92 -29.13 -14.73
N GLY A 197 8.93 -30.39 -14.29
CA GLY A 197 8.57 -30.77 -12.92
C GLY A 197 7.81 -32.08 -12.81
N LEU A 198 6.89 -32.14 -11.85
CA LEU A 198 5.98 -33.24 -11.57
C LEU A 198 4.54 -32.79 -11.79
N SER A 199 3.83 -33.38 -12.74
CA SER A 199 2.37 -33.24 -12.90
C SER A 199 1.65 -34.19 -11.94
N ILE A 200 0.63 -33.67 -11.27
CA ILE A 200 -0.17 -34.36 -10.25
C ILE A 200 -1.65 -34.05 -10.49
N HIS A 201 -2.47 -35.06 -10.75
CA HIS A 201 -3.91 -34.92 -10.81
C HIS A 201 -4.51 -35.27 -9.44
N GLY A 202 -5.15 -34.29 -8.81
CA GLY A 202 -5.72 -34.44 -7.47
C GLY A 202 -6.89 -33.51 -7.26
N GLN A 203 -7.45 -33.51 -6.05
CA GLN A 203 -8.47 -32.53 -5.67
C GLN A 203 -7.93 -31.63 -4.57
N ILE A 204 -8.23 -30.34 -4.65
CA ILE A 204 -7.77 -29.34 -3.68
C ILE A 204 -8.95 -28.64 -3.03
N GLN A 205 -8.86 -28.42 -1.72
CA GLN A 205 -9.85 -27.66 -0.98
C GLN A 205 -9.49 -26.18 -1.01
N LEU A 206 -10.30 -25.35 -1.67
CA LEU A 206 -10.14 -23.90 -1.65
C LEU A 206 -10.68 -23.33 -0.32
N PRO A 207 -10.02 -22.34 0.31
CA PRO A 207 -10.42 -21.80 1.61
C PRO A 207 -11.85 -21.22 1.67
N TRP A 208 -12.34 -20.68 0.55
CA TRP A 208 -13.66 -20.05 0.44
C TRP A 208 -14.77 -20.99 -0.06
N ARG A 209 -14.45 -22.26 -0.32
CA ARG A 209 -15.41 -23.26 -0.81
C ARG A 209 -15.52 -24.40 0.19
N SER A 210 -16.65 -25.12 0.17
CA SER A 210 -16.86 -26.29 1.04
C SER A 210 -16.46 -27.62 0.40
N GLY A 211 -16.38 -27.69 -0.93
CA GLY A 211 -16.00 -28.89 -1.69
C GLY A 211 -14.65 -28.76 -2.37
N ALA A 212 -13.93 -29.89 -2.47
CA ALA A 212 -12.65 -29.96 -3.18
C ALA A 212 -12.87 -29.98 -4.69
N ILE A 213 -11.96 -29.35 -5.44
CA ILE A 213 -12.03 -29.23 -6.90
C ILE A 213 -10.90 -30.06 -7.52
N ALA A 214 -11.25 -30.95 -8.45
CA ALA A 214 -10.29 -31.75 -9.19
C ALA A 214 -9.54 -30.90 -10.23
N ALA A 215 -8.23 -31.13 -10.36
CA ALA A 215 -7.42 -30.53 -11.42
C ALA A 215 -6.06 -31.25 -11.58
N PRO A 216 -5.41 -31.12 -12.75
CA PRO A 216 -3.98 -31.33 -12.89
C PRO A 216 -3.21 -30.11 -12.35
N PHE A 217 -2.18 -30.39 -11.56
CA PHE A 217 -1.25 -29.42 -10.99
C PHE A 217 0.18 -29.75 -11.37
N GLN A 218 1.03 -28.74 -11.51
CA GLN A 218 2.45 -28.87 -11.75
C GLN A 218 3.23 -28.45 -10.51
N LEU A 219 3.99 -29.36 -9.93
CA LEU A 219 4.98 -29.08 -8.90
C LEU A 219 6.34 -28.83 -9.55
N ALA A 220 6.94 -27.68 -9.27
CA ALA A 220 8.29 -27.34 -9.71
C ALA A 220 9.09 -26.71 -8.57
N LYS A 221 10.42 -26.83 -8.63
CA LYS A 221 11.34 -26.14 -7.72
C LYS A 221 11.75 -24.82 -8.36
N GLN A 222 11.52 -23.70 -7.70
CA GLN A 222 12.00 -22.41 -8.20
C GLN A 222 13.53 -22.36 -8.07
N ILE A 223 14.20 -21.96 -9.14
CA ILE A 223 15.65 -21.74 -9.14
C ILE A 223 15.86 -20.27 -8.76
N THR A 224 16.61 -20.02 -7.70
CA THR A 224 17.01 -18.67 -7.27
C THR A 224 18.51 -18.48 -7.47
N ASP A 225 18.97 -17.24 -7.51
CA ASP A 225 20.41 -16.93 -7.64
C ASP A 225 21.26 -17.54 -6.51
N ALA A 226 20.64 -17.86 -5.36
CA ALA A 226 21.27 -18.49 -4.20
C ALA A 226 21.26 -20.04 -4.24
N GLY A 227 20.72 -20.66 -5.29
CA GLY A 227 20.66 -22.12 -5.46
C GLY A 227 19.23 -22.67 -5.43
N SER A 228 18.92 -23.55 -4.47
CA SER A 228 17.62 -24.21 -4.39
C SER A 228 16.56 -23.30 -3.75
N GLY A 229 15.58 -22.88 -4.54
CA GLY A 229 14.44 -22.10 -4.05
C GLY A 229 13.25 -22.96 -3.58
N PRO A 230 12.14 -22.30 -3.22
CA PRO A 230 10.93 -22.94 -2.72
C PRO A 230 10.27 -23.83 -3.79
N PHE A 231 9.40 -24.74 -3.35
CA PHE A 231 8.54 -25.49 -4.25
C PHE A 231 7.30 -24.66 -4.60
N ARG A 232 6.89 -24.69 -5.86
CA ARG A 232 5.69 -24.05 -6.39
C ARG A 232 4.77 -25.08 -7.03
N LEU A 233 3.54 -25.17 -6.55
CA LEU A 233 2.46 -25.97 -7.13
C LEU A 233 1.54 -25.05 -7.94
N THR A 234 1.36 -25.27 -9.23
CA THR A 234 0.58 -24.39 -10.13
C THR A 234 -0.51 -25.19 -10.84
N LEU A 235 -1.66 -24.57 -11.13
CA LEU A 235 -2.74 -25.19 -11.90
C LEU A 235 -2.34 -25.36 -13.39
N GLU A 236 -2.42 -26.58 -13.95
CA GLU A 236 -2.16 -26.84 -15.37
C GLU A 236 -3.38 -26.51 -16.23
N ARG A 237 -3.63 -25.22 -16.44
CA ARG A 237 -4.84 -24.71 -17.13
C ARG A 237 -5.09 -25.32 -18.52
N GLU A 238 -4.01 -25.54 -19.29
CA GLU A 238 -4.05 -26.12 -20.64
C GLU A 238 -4.54 -27.58 -20.66
N ARG A 239 -4.50 -28.27 -19.51
CA ARG A 239 -4.89 -29.68 -19.36
C ARG A 239 -6.22 -29.87 -18.65
N LEU A 240 -6.93 -28.78 -18.34
CA LEU A 240 -8.27 -28.86 -17.76
C LEU A 240 -9.29 -29.34 -18.79
N THR A 241 -10.19 -30.20 -18.35
CA THR A 241 -11.41 -30.53 -19.09
C THR A 241 -12.40 -29.35 -19.05
N PRO A 242 -13.38 -29.28 -19.97
CA PRO A 242 -14.38 -28.21 -19.95
C PRO A 242 -15.15 -28.11 -18.60
N ASP A 243 -15.48 -29.25 -18.00
CA ASP A 243 -16.18 -29.30 -16.70
C ASP A 243 -15.29 -28.76 -15.56
N GLU A 244 -13.99 -29.09 -15.58
CA GLU A 244 -13.04 -28.54 -14.61
C GLU A 244 -12.86 -27.03 -14.80
N GLN A 245 -12.73 -26.55 -16.04
CA GLN A 245 -12.65 -25.11 -16.32
C GLN A 245 -13.89 -24.37 -15.79
N GLN A 246 -15.08 -24.94 -15.97
CA GLN A 246 -16.33 -24.39 -15.43
C GLN A 246 -16.35 -24.42 -13.90
N ASN A 247 -15.87 -25.49 -13.26
CA ASN A 247 -15.83 -25.60 -11.81
C ASN A 247 -14.83 -24.62 -11.16
N TRP A 248 -13.68 -24.40 -11.80
CA TRP A 248 -12.66 -23.44 -11.36
C TRP A 248 -13.10 -22.00 -11.55
N SER A 249 -13.66 -21.65 -12.72
CA SER A 249 -14.22 -20.31 -12.95
C SER A 249 -15.41 -20.02 -12.02
N ALA A 250 -16.27 -21.01 -11.73
CA ALA A 250 -17.33 -20.85 -10.75
C ALA A 250 -16.79 -20.58 -9.34
N ALA A 251 -15.76 -21.31 -8.89
CA ALA A 251 -15.13 -21.08 -7.59
C ALA A 251 -14.44 -19.71 -7.51
N TRP A 252 -13.87 -19.25 -8.62
CA TRP A 252 -13.27 -17.93 -8.71
C TRP A 252 -14.32 -16.81 -8.64
N ASN A 253 -15.43 -16.99 -9.34
CA ASN A 253 -16.59 -16.09 -9.28
C ASN A 253 -17.21 -16.04 -7.87
N GLU A 254 -17.28 -17.17 -7.16
CA GLU A 254 -17.71 -17.22 -5.75
C GLU A 254 -16.87 -16.28 -4.87
N LEU A 255 -15.54 -16.35 -4.97
CA LEU A 255 -14.66 -15.45 -4.23
C LEU A 255 -14.86 -13.97 -4.62
N SER A 256 -15.01 -13.69 -5.92
CA SER A 256 -15.31 -12.33 -6.42
C SER A 256 -16.59 -11.76 -5.83
N ARG A 257 -17.65 -12.57 -5.71
CA ARG A 257 -18.90 -12.15 -5.07
C ARG A 257 -18.74 -11.83 -3.59
N TYR A 258 -17.89 -12.56 -2.88
CA TYR A 258 -17.65 -12.31 -1.45
C TYR A 258 -16.79 -11.05 -1.22
N LEU A 259 -15.80 -10.81 -2.07
CA LEU A 259 -14.89 -9.66 -1.97
C LEU A 259 -15.50 -8.36 -2.50
N ASN A 260 -16.17 -8.45 -3.65
CA ASN A 260 -16.72 -7.31 -4.37
C ASN A 260 -18.01 -7.72 -5.09
N PRO A 261 -19.16 -7.76 -4.37
CA PRO A 261 -20.43 -8.16 -4.96
C PRO A 261 -20.90 -7.23 -6.10
N LEU A 262 -20.39 -5.99 -6.15
CA LEU A 262 -20.74 -5.00 -7.16
C LEU A 262 -19.94 -5.14 -8.47
N ASN A 263 -19.00 -6.09 -8.57
CA ASN A 263 -18.28 -6.33 -9.82
C ASN A 263 -19.27 -6.65 -10.95
N PRO A 264 -19.26 -5.90 -12.07
CA PRO A 264 -20.24 -6.07 -13.16
C PRO A 264 -20.19 -7.47 -13.80
N GLN A 265 -19.07 -8.18 -13.68
CA GLN A 265 -18.91 -9.54 -14.22
C GLN A 265 -19.49 -10.64 -13.31
N ASN A 266 -19.91 -10.32 -12.08
CA ASN A 266 -20.52 -11.29 -11.16
C ASN A 266 -21.96 -11.69 -11.55
N GLY A 267 -22.58 -10.95 -12.48
CA GLY A 267 -23.97 -11.12 -12.92
C GLY A 267 -24.99 -10.37 -12.05
N SER A 268 -26.21 -10.20 -12.57
CA SER A 268 -27.26 -9.33 -12.00
C SER A 268 -28.02 -9.92 -10.79
N SER A 269 -27.60 -11.05 -10.23
CA SER A 269 -28.42 -11.87 -9.32
C SER A 269 -28.16 -11.68 -7.83
N HIS A 270 -27.13 -10.93 -7.41
CA HIS A 270 -26.95 -10.60 -6.01
C HIS A 270 -27.43 -9.17 -5.76
N SER A 271 -28.64 -9.03 -5.21
CA SER A 271 -28.95 -7.82 -4.45
C SER A 271 -28.06 -7.84 -3.23
N SER A 272 -26.94 -7.10 -3.23
CA SER A 272 -26.15 -6.91 -2.02
C SER A 272 -27.02 -6.13 -1.03
N THR A 273 -27.69 -6.84 -0.11
CA THR A 273 -28.53 -6.26 0.94
C THR A 273 -27.71 -5.62 2.07
N GLY A 274 -26.40 -5.38 1.86
CA GLY A 274 -25.49 -4.87 2.86
C GLY A 274 -24.55 -3.79 2.33
N THR A 275 -24.03 -3.00 3.27
CA THR A 275 -23.01 -1.98 3.04
C THR A 275 -21.72 -2.62 2.52
N THR A 276 -21.23 -2.13 1.38
CA THR A 276 -19.91 -2.48 0.81
C THR A 276 -18.99 -1.27 0.92
N PRO A 277 -17.66 -1.47 1.00
CA PRO A 277 -16.72 -0.37 0.99
C PRO A 277 -16.82 0.40 -0.34
N THR A 278 -16.76 1.72 -0.24
CA THR A 278 -16.86 2.68 -1.34
C THR A 278 -15.48 3.17 -1.75
N TRP A 279 -14.60 3.43 -0.77
CA TRP A 279 -13.31 4.08 -1.03
C TRP A 279 -12.18 3.10 -1.35
N ALA A 280 -12.30 1.84 -0.94
CA ALA A 280 -11.34 0.80 -1.26
C ALA A 280 -12.03 -0.49 -1.69
N THR A 281 -11.82 -0.88 -2.95
CA THR A 281 -12.37 -2.10 -3.54
C THR A 281 -11.25 -3.08 -3.86
N LEU A 282 -11.40 -4.35 -3.46
CA LEU A 282 -10.55 -5.43 -3.94
C LEU A 282 -11.22 -6.08 -5.16
N GLU A 283 -10.63 -5.87 -6.34
CA GLU A 283 -11.18 -6.30 -7.62
C GLU A 283 -10.47 -7.57 -8.12
N ILE A 284 -11.23 -8.61 -8.41
CA ILE A 284 -10.78 -9.70 -9.28
C ILE A 284 -10.97 -9.24 -10.74
N THR A 285 -9.89 -9.23 -11.52
CA THR A 285 -9.87 -8.64 -12.88
C THR A 285 -10.79 -9.38 -13.85
N ASP A 286 -10.78 -10.71 -13.83
CA ASP A 286 -11.62 -11.57 -14.66
C ASP A 286 -12.21 -12.72 -13.81
N PRO A 287 -13.36 -12.49 -13.14
CA PRO A 287 -14.00 -13.51 -12.32
C PRO A 287 -14.70 -14.63 -13.10
N ILE A 288 -14.69 -14.60 -14.44
CA ILE A 288 -15.27 -15.66 -15.28
C ILE A 288 -14.21 -16.55 -15.94
N ALA A 289 -12.94 -16.18 -15.88
CA ALA A 289 -11.82 -17.00 -16.32
C ALA A 289 -11.35 -18.01 -15.25
N VAL A 290 -10.49 -18.94 -15.66
CA VAL A 290 -9.74 -19.80 -14.74
C VAL A 290 -8.57 -18.98 -14.16
N PRO A 291 -8.46 -18.86 -12.83
CA PRO A 291 -7.48 -17.98 -12.20
C PRO A 291 -6.03 -18.44 -12.38
N ASN A 292 -5.10 -17.49 -12.38
CA ASN A 292 -3.67 -17.79 -12.22
C ASN A 292 -3.29 -17.79 -10.74
N LEU A 293 -3.41 -18.96 -10.11
CA LEU A 293 -3.05 -19.17 -8.71
C LEU A 293 -2.01 -20.28 -8.57
N PHE A 294 -1.29 -20.23 -7.46
CA PHE A 294 -0.26 -21.20 -7.13
C PHE A 294 -0.07 -21.31 -5.62
N TRP A 295 0.46 -22.45 -5.17
CA TRP A 295 0.87 -22.63 -3.78
C TRP A 295 2.38 -22.63 -3.69
N THR A 296 2.90 -21.96 -2.66
CA THR A 296 4.35 -21.92 -2.38
C THR A 296 4.63 -22.68 -1.09
N MET A 297 5.66 -23.51 -1.09
CA MET A 297 6.20 -24.18 0.10
C MET A 297 7.67 -23.79 0.24
N ALA A 298 8.07 -23.19 1.37
CA ALA A 298 9.44 -22.70 1.52
C ALA A 298 10.45 -23.86 1.57
N ALA A 299 10.09 -24.93 2.28
CA ALA A 299 10.78 -26.22 2.25
C ALA A 299 9.80 -27.39 2.06
N TRP A 300 10.32 -28.56 1.67
CA TRP A 300 9.48 -29.76 1.58
C TRP A 300 8.89 -30.11 2.95
N GLY A 301 7.58 -30.38 3.00
CA GLY A 301 6.86 -30.72 4.23
C GLY A 301 6.30 -29.53 5.01
N GLU A 302 6.59 -28.29 4.58
CA GLU A 302 5.90 -27.11 5.09
C GLU A 302 4.51 -26.96 4.44
N THR A 303 3.61 -26.31 5.16
CA THR A 303 2.23 -26.03 4.71
C THR A 303 2.25 -25.15 3.45
N PRO A 304 1.66 -25.61 2.33
CA PRO A 304 1.54 -24.79 1.13
C PRO A 304 0.70 -23.52 1.37
N VAL A 305 1.21 -22.36 0.96
CA VAL A 305 0.51 -21.07 1.06
C VAL A 305 -0.05 -20.67 -0.30
N LEU A 306 -1.35 -20.43 -0.38
CA LEU A 306 -2.06 -20.03 -1.61
C LEU A 306 -1.74 -18.58 -1.99
N ASN A 307 -1.31 -18.39 -3.24
CA ASN A 307 -0.92 -17.13 -3.82
C ASN A 307 -1.53 -16.92 -5.21
N PHE A 308 -1.56 -15.67 -5.65
CA PHE A 308 -2.07 -15.27 -6.97
C PHE A 308 -0.98 -14.58 -7.78
N ASP A 309 -0.97 -14.82 -9.09
CA ASP A 309 -0.06 -14.09 -9.98
C ASP A 309 -0.44 -12.59 -10.03
N PRO A 310 0.51 -11.70 -10.37
CA PRO A 310 0.23 -10.26 -10.46
C PRO A 310 -0.90 -9.95 -11.44
N ASN A 311 -1.74 -8.95 -11.11
CA ASN A 311 -2.95 -8.53 -11.83
C ASN A 311 -4.17 -9.46 -11.78
N GLU A 312 -4.11 -10.62 -11.13
CA GLU A 312 -5.33 -11.42 -10.89
C GLU A 312 -6.30 -10.67 -9.96
N ILE A 313 -5.73 -10.02 -8.95
CA ILE A 313 -6.43 -9.20 -7.96
C ILE A 313 -5.79 -7.81 -7.95
N ASN A 314 -6.60 -6.75 -8.03
CA ASN A 314 -6.19 -5.35 -7.94
C ASN A 314 -6.85 -4.67 -6.75
N ILE A 315 -6.22 -3.60 -6.25
CA ILE A 315 -6.86 -2.69 -5.30
C ILE A 315 -7.23 -1.42 -6.07
N LEU A 316 -8.51 -1.04 -5.99
CA LEU A 316 -9.02 0.20 -6.52
C LEU A 316 -9.32 1.15 -5.36
N LEU A 317 -8.71 2.33 -5.38
CA LEU A 317 -9.01 3.43 -4.47
C LEU A 317 -9.82 4.47 -5.23
N SER A 318 -10.99 4.86 -4.72
CA SER A 318 -11.88 5.78 -5.41
C SER A 318 -12.66 6.65 -4.45
N ASP A 319 -13.23 7.75 -4.96
CA ASP A 319 -14.10 8.62 -4.18
C ASP A 319 -15.55 8.15 -4.15
N GLN A 320 -15.92 7.22 -5.05
CA GLN A 320 -17.24 6.61 -5.20
C GLN A 320 -17.09 5.15 -5.62
N SER A 321 -18.18 4.39 -5.59
CA SER A 321 -18.16 3.00 -6.08
C SER A 321 -17.69 2.98 -7.55
N PRO A 322 -16.66 2.17 -7.89
CA PRO A 322 -16.08 2.17 -9.22
C PRO A 322 -17.02 1.69 -10.33
N TYR A 323 -18.14 1.05 -9.96
CA TYR A 323 -19.12 0.49 -10.90
C TYR A 323 -20.46 1.22 -10.89
N ASP A 324 -20.60 2.34 -10.16
CA ASP A 324 -21.82 3.15 -10.20
C ASP A 324 -21.93 3.89 -11.55
N GLN A 325 -22.90 3.47 -12.37
CA GLN A 325 -23.15 4.09 -13.68
C GLN A 325 -23.87 5.44 -13.59
N VAL A 326 -24.57 5.70 -12.48
CA VAL A 326 -25.30 6.96 -12.24
C VAL A 326 -24.36 8.02 -11.72
N ASN A 327 -23.48 7.64 -10.78
CA ASN A 327 -22.46 8.51 -10.20
C ASN A 327 -21.09 7.84 -10.32
N PRO A 328 -20.44 7.88 -11.50
CA PRO A 328 -19.11 7.31 -11.66
C PRO A 328 -18.07 8.03 -10.79
N PRO A 329 -17.00 7.33 -10.38
CA PRO A 329 -15.92 7.95 -9.62
C PRO A 329 -15.31 9.13 -10.39
N THR A 330 -15.01 10.22 -9.68
CA THR A 330 -14.29 11.36 -10.29
C THR A 330 -12.79 11.27 -10.11
N SER A 331 -12.34 10.38 -9.23
CA SER A 331 -10.94 10.04 -9.04
C SER A 331 -10.80 8.54 -8.80
N LEU A 332 -9.76 7.94 -9.37
CA LEU A 332 -9.50 6.52 -9.30
C LEU A 332 -7.99 6.30 -9.29
N GLY A 333 -7.53 5.54 -8.30
CA GLY A 333 -6.19 4.97 -8.23
C GLY A 333 -6.26 3.46 -8.30
N ARG A 334 -5.40 2.84 -9.10
CA ARG A 334 -5.23 1.39 -9.18
C ARG A 334 -3.87 0.99 -8.65
N LEU A 335 -3.84 -0.06 -7.83
CA LEU A 335 -2.64 -0.68 -7.31
C LEU A 335 -2.63 -2.15 -7.69
N VAL A 336 -1.47 -2.63 -8.15
CA VAL A 336 -1.23 -4.04 -8.45
C VAL A 336 -0.40 -4.61 -7.30
N PRO A 337 -0.95 -5.51 -6.48
CA PRO A 337 -0.21 -6.16 -5.40
C PRO A 337 1.01 -6.92 -5.92
N SER A 338 2.10 -6.83 -5.16
CA SER A 338 3.30 -7.66 -5.33
C SER A 338 2.98 -9.13 -4.99
N TRP A 339 2.09 -9.35 -4.02
CA TRP A 339 1.50 -10.65 -3.71
C TRP A 339 0.12 -10.49 -3.06
N VAL A 340 -0.68 -11.54 -3.19
CA VAL A 340 -1.96 -11.70 -2.49
C VAL A 340 -2.00 -13.12 -1.95
N THR A 341 -2.38 -13.30 -0.68
CA THR A 341 -2.64 -14.61 -0.07
C THR A 341 -4.00 -14.65 0.56
N VAL A 342 -4.62 -15.83 0.53
CA VAL A 342 -5.90 -16.09 1.18
C VAL A 342 -5.69 -17.18 2.23
N ASP A 343 -6.05 -16.86 3.46
CA ASP A 343 -5.94 -17.76 4.61
C ASP A 343 -7.30 -17.93 5.29
N LYS A 344 -7.58 -19.14 5.73
CA LYS A 344 -8.67 -19.44 6.66
C LYS A 344 -7.99 -20.06 7.86
N ARG A 345 -7.92 -19.33 8.99
CA ARG A 345 -7.28 -19.83 10.22
C ARG A 345 -7.72 -21.27 10.43
N GLN A 346 -6.77 -22.21 10.39
CA GLN A 346 -6.99 -23.60 10.79
C GLN A 346 -7.25 -23.62 12.30
N SER A 347 -8.45 -23.24 12.72
CA SER A 347 -9.09 -23.88 13.85
C SER A 347 -10.14 -24.81 13.25
N ASP A 348 -10.35 -25.98 13.83
CA ASP A 348 -11.32 -27.00 13.38
C ASP A 348 -12.79 -26.53 13.40
N GLN A 349 -13.05 -25.22 13.38
CA GLN A 349 -14.36 -24.61 13.39
C GLN A 349 -14.77 -24.17 11.97
N PRO A 350 -15.92 -24.69 11.46
CA PRO A 350 -16.46 -24.29 10.16
C PRO A 350 -16.75 -22.78 10.07
N ASP A 351 -16.90 -22.11 11.21
CA ASP A 351 -17.20 -20.68 11.35
C ASP A 351 -15.97 -19.76 11.32
N SER A 352 -14.79 -20.28 10.96
CA SER A 352 -13.56 -19.48 10.92
C SER A 352 -13.62 -18.43 9.78
N PRO A 353 -13.24 -17.17 10.05
CA PRO A 353 -13.25 -16.11 9.05
C PRO A 353 -12.19 -16.34 7.97
N LEU A 354 -12.53 -15.95 6.74
CA LEU A 354 -11.60 -15.88 5.62
C LEU A 354 -10.82 -14.56 5.70
N ARG A 355 -9.52 -14.61 5.47
CA ARG A 355 -8.63 -13.45 5.48
C ARG A 355 -7.93 -13.36 4.14
N VAL A 356 -7.99 -12.20 3.50
CA VAL A 356 -7.21 -11.88 2.31
C VAL A 356 -6.19 -10.82 2.69
N LEU A 357 -4.91 -11.12 2.47
CA LEU A 357 -3.80 -10.24 2.76
C LEU A 357 -3.15 -9.81 1.45
N VAL A 358 -2.81 -8.53 1.35
CA VAL A 358 -2.16 -7.94 0.17
C VAL A 358 -0.98 -7.08 0.59
N ASP A 359 0.01 -7.00 -0.28
CA ASP A 359 1.13 -6.08 -0.16
C ASP A 359 1.47 -5.51 -1.53
N VAL A 360 1.72 -4.22 -1.59
CA VAL A 360 2.05 -3.46 -2.79
C VAL A 360 3.35 -2.71 -2.53
N GLY A 361 4.29 -2.76 -3.47
CA GLY A 361 5.56 -2.03 -3.37
C GLY A 361 6.73 -2.93 -2.92
N PRO A 362 7.88 -2.32 -2.56
CA PRO A 362 9.07 -3.04 -2.09
C PRO A 362 8.84 -3.53 -0.66
N GLY A 363 8.24 -4.70 -0.53
CA GLY A 363 8.05 -5.43 0.73
C GLY A 363 8.96 -6.66 0.85
N PRO A 364 8.90 -7.39 1.99
CA PRO A 364 9.52 -8.71 2.08
C PRO A 364 8.98 -9.60 0.96
N THR A 365 9.83 -10.49 0.44
CA THR A 365 9.39 -11.55 -0.47
C THR A 365 8.22 -12.31 0.15
N ASN A 366 7.26 -12.68 -0.69
CA ASN A 366 6.00 -13.38 -0.39
C ASN A 366 6.00 -14.11 0.97
N PRO A 367 5.12 -13.75 1.93
CA PRO A 367 5.19 -14.28 3.28
C PRO A 367 4.98 -15.79 3.27
N THR A 368 5.96 -16.51 3.79
CA THR A 368 5.85 -17.95 4.05
C THR A 368 4.88 -18.24 5.21
N ASN A 369 4.53 -17.23 6.01
CA ASN A 369 3.56 -17.31 7.09
C ASN A 369 2.54 -16.15 7.05
N PRO A 370 1.30 -16.38 6.58
CA PRO A 370 0.24 -15.37 6.56
C PRO A 370 -0.08 -14.75 7.93
N THR A 371 0.14 -15.49 9.03
CA THR A 371 -0.13 -15.00 10.38
C THR A 371 0.86 -13.90 10.78
N GLU A 372 2.13 -14.03 10.41
CA GLU A 372 3.15 -13.01 10.65
C GLU A 372 2.87 -11.75 9.83
N ALA A 373 2.46 -11.91 8.56
CA ALA A 373 2.07 -10.79 7.71
C ALA A 373 0.89 -9.99 8.29
N ALA A 374 -0.13 -10.69 8.81
CA ALA A 374 -1.24 -10.03 9.50
C ALA A 374 -0.81 -9.32 10.79
N GLN A 375 0.08 -9.93 11.59
CA GLN A 375 0.61 -9.30 12.80
C GLN A 375 1.46 -8.06 12.49
N ALA A 376 2.24 -8.11 11.41
CA ALA A 376 3.02 -6.98 10.94
C ALA A 376 2.13 -5.78 10.61
N LEU A 377 0.98 -5.99 9.95
CA LEU A 377 0.02 -4.91 9.68
C LEU A 377 -0.52 -4.28 10.99
N THR A 378 -0.83 -5.09 12.00
CA THR A 378 -1.39 -4.60 13.27
C THR A 378 -0.37 -3.93 14.19
N THR A 379 0.92 -4.24 14.01
CA THR A 379 2.03 -3.73 14.85
C THR A 379 2.90 -2.70 14.15
N ALA A 380 2.66 -2.44 12.86
CA ALA A 380 3.37 -1.42 12.11
C ALA A 380 3.18 -0.05 12.75
N SER A 381 4.25 0.75 12.76
CA SER A 381 4.16 2.16 13.14
C SER A 381 3.16 2.88 12.23
N ARG A 382 2.36 3.75 12.83
CA ARG A 382 1.41 4.63 12.12
C ARG A 382 2.00 6.01 11.84
N ASP A 383 3.24 6.26 12.26
CA ASP A 383 3.93 7.53 12.01
C ASP A 383 4.14 7.71 10.50
N ASN A 384 3.76 8.87 9.98
CA ASN A 384 3.87 9.21 8.55
C ASN A 384 3.09 8.23 7.64
N THR A 385 1.87 7.88 8.04
CA THR A 385 1.02 6.93 7.30
C THR A 385 -0.40 7.44 7.07
N VAL A 386 -1.06 6.82 6.08
CA VAL A 386 -2.51 6.93 5.87
C VAL A 386 -3.14 5.58 6.16
N GLU A 387 -4.09 5.55 7.08
CA GLU A 387 -4.87 4.36 7.41
C GLU A 387 -6.28 4.48 6.83
N TYR A 388 -6.73 3.45 6.13
CA TYR A 388 -8.14 3.29 5.75
C TYR A 388 -8.75 2.13 6.53
N ARG A 389 -9.98 2.31 7.02
CA ARG A 389 -10.73 1.26 7.70
C ARG A 389 -12.15 1.18 7.16
N PHE A 390 -12.62 -0.05 7.01
CA PHE A 390 -14.03 -0.38 6.82
C PHE A 390 -14.47 -1.32 7.92
N ASN A 391 -15.63 -1.06 8.51
CA ASN A 391 -16.31 -1.97 9.41
C ASN A 391 -17.81 -1.99 9.13
N ARG A 392 -18.30 -3.11 8.60
CA ARG A 392 -19.72 -3.27 8.21
C ARG A 392 -20.70 -3.08 9.38
N ALA A 393 -20.28 -3.37 10.62
CA ALA A 393 -21.14 -3.25 11.80
C ALA A 393 -21.13 -1.85 12.43
N ALA A 394 -20.24 -0.95 11.98
CA ALA A 394 -20.15 0.41 12.51
C ALA A 394 -21.25 1.31 11.95
N ILE A 395 -21.63 2.33 12.74
CA ILE A 395 -22.57 3.39 12.32
C ILE A 395 -21.96 4.17 11.14
N THR A 396 -20.67 4.47 11.24
CA THR A 396 -19.85 5.05 10.19
C THR A 396 -18.95 3.96 9.63
N PRO A 397 -19.36 3.30 8.52
CA PRO A 397 -18.72 2.07 8.07
C PRO A 397 -17.36 2.27 7.42
N GLU A 398 -16.98 3.50 7.04
CA GLU A 398 -15.70 3.81 6.41
C GLU A 398 -15.06 5.06 7.02
N ASP A 399 -13.76 4.96 7.32
CA ASP A 399 -12.94 6.07 7.75
C ASP A 399 -11.55 6.05 7.09
N LEU A 400 -10.95 7.23 6.97
CA LEU A 400 -9.58 7.45 6.52
C LEU A 400 -8.87 8.38 7.51
N SER A 401 -7.76 7.94 8.07
CA SER A 401 -6.99 8.69 9.06
C SER A 401 -5.59 9.00 8.52
N LEU A 402 -5.19 10.26 8.59
CA LEU A 402 -3.83 10.75 8.28
C LEU A 402 -3.14 11.06 9.61
N GLN A 403 -1.97 10.47 9.86
CA GLN A 403 -1.24 10.64 11.13
C GLN A 403 0.24 10.95 10.92
N ASP A 404 0.73 11.91 11.70
CA ASP A 404 2.11 12.41 11.74
C ASP A 404 2.74 12.68 10.36
N LEU A 405 1.94 13.21 9.42
CA LEU A 405 2.42 13.59 8.10
C LEU A 405 3.08 14.97 8.16
N THR A 406 4.29 15.09 7.61
CA THR A 406 4.92 16.41 7.44
C THR A 406 4.47 17.02 6.13
N LEU A 407 3.70 18.11 6.22
CA LEU A 407 3.19 18.85 5.08
C LEU A 407 3.86 20.22 4.97
N ALA A 408 3.86 20.83 3.80
CA ALA A 408 4.31 22.19 3.62
C ALA A 408 3.48 22.95 2.58
N LEU A 409 3.46 24.27 2.75
CA LEU A 409 3.05 25.18 1.69
C LEU A 409 4.12 25.17 0.58
N ASP A 410 3.72 25.53 -0.64
CA ASP A 410 4.71 25.73 -1.70
C ASP A 410 5.66 26.87 -1.31
N PRO A 411 6.99 26.62 -1.23
CA PRO A 411 7.94 27.55 -0.65
C PRO A 411 8.22 28.77 -1.54
N THR A 412 7.74 28.79 -2.77
CA THR A 412 7.96 29.88 -3.73
C THR A 412 6.65 30.50 -4.21
N ALA A 413 5.64 29.69 -4.51
CA ALA A 413 4.34 30.16 -4.99
C ALA A 413 3.53 30.83 -3.87
N THR A 414 3.62 30.34 -2.63
CA THR A 414 2.94 30.93 -1.48
C THR A 414 3.47 32.33 -1.15
N PRO A 415 4.79 32.55 -0.94
CA PRO A 415 5.30 33.89 -0.73
C PRO A 415 5.07 34.79 -1.96
N GLN A 416 5.17 34.27 -3.19
CA GLN A 416 4.83 35.06 -4.39
C GLN A 416 3.38 35.58 -4.34
N ALA A 417 2.41 34.71 -4.00
CA ALA A 417 1.01 35.10 -3.89
C ALA A 417 0.78 36.14 -2.78
N LEU A 418 1.39 35.96 -1.61
CA LEU A 418 1.29 36.91 -0.49
C LEU A 418 1.95 38.27 -0.81
N ARG A 419 3.04 38.27 -1.57
CA ARG A 419 3.68 39.52 -2.02
C ARG A 419 2.82 40.28 -3.00
N GLN A 420 2.18 39.57 -3.93
CA GLN A 420 1.27 40.17 -4.89
C GLN A 420 0.07 40.81 -4.17
N SER A 421 -0.51 40.12 -3.17
CA SER A 421 -1.60 40.69 -2.37
C SER A 421 -1.15 41.90 -1.55
N GLN A 422 0.07 41.89 -1.03
CA GLN A 422 0.64 42.96 -0.21
C GLN A 422 1.32 44.09 -1.02
N GLN A 423 1.36 43.96 -2.35
CA GLN A 423 2.01 44.92 -3.27
C GLN A 423 3.51 45.14 -2.98
N LEU A 424 4.22 44.07 -2.61
CA LEU A 424 5.66 44.13 -2.31
C LEU A 424 6.51 43.87 -3.58
N PRO A 425 7.65 44.59 -3.77
CA PRO A 425 8.56 44.42 -4.91
C PRO A 425 9.45 43.17 -4.74
N PRO A 426 9.67 42.34 -5.80
CA PRO A 426 10.34 41.03 -5.69
C PRO A 426 11.60 41.04 -4.81
N PRO A 427 11.84 40.01 -3.99
CA PRO A 427 12.99 40.00 -3.12
C PRO A 427 14.25 39.87 -3.98
N GLN A 428 15.26 40.64 -3.66
CA GLN A 428 16.56 40.57 -4.32
C GLN A 428 17.59 40.15 -3.29
N TRP A 429 18.40 39.18 -3.66
CA TRP A 429 19.52 38.71 -2.86
C TRP A 429 20.74 38.53 -3.77
N THR A 430 21.89 38.92 -3.25
CA THR A 430 23.22 38.60 -3.77
C THR A 430 24.12 38.39 -2.55
N GLU A 431 25.21 37.65 -2.71
CA GLU A 431 26.20 37.45 -1.64
C GLU A 431 26.69 38.76 -0.99
N THR A 432 26.64 39.87 -1.72
CA THR A 432 27.15 41.19 -1.28
C THR A 432 26.12 42.08 -0.57
N THR A 433 24.82 41.80 -0.70
CA THR A 433 23.74 42.71 -0.22
C THR A 433 23.24 42.40 1.19
N GLY A 434 23.69 41.31 1.80
CA GLY A 434 23.20 40.84 3.10
C GLY A 434 21.84 40.13 3.04
N PRO A 435 21.24 39.80 4.20
CA PRO A 435 19.98 39.07 4.25
C PRO A 435 18.84 39.79 3.53
N ILE A 436 17.94 39.01 2.91
CA ILE A 436 16.78 39.56 2.21
C ILE A 436 15.89 40.41 3.13
N GLN A 437 15.37 41.52 2.61
CA GLN A 437 14.48 42.42 3.35
C GLN A 437 13.17 42.69 2.57
N PRO A 438 11.99 42.45 3.18
CA PRO A 438 11.79 41.76 4.46
C PRO A 438 12.11 40.26 4.34
N SER A 439 12.65 39.63 5.39
CA SER A 439 12.99 38.20 5.38
C SER A 439 11.76 37.29 5.52
N LEU A 440 10.69 37.79 6.14
CA LEU A 440 9.39 37.14 6.28
C LEU A 440 8.29 37.98 5.63
N ILE A 441 7.27 37.29 5.13
CA ILE A 441 5.99 37.87 4.71
C ILE A 441 4.91 37.26 5.61
N TRP A 442 4.00 38.10 6.08
CA TRP A 442 2.94 37.68 6.98
C TRP A 442 1.74 37.14 6.21
N GLY A 443 1.44 35.86 6.40
CA GLY A 443 0.15 35.28 6.04
C GLY A 443 -0.84 35.50 7.19
N PHE A 444 -2.07 35.90 6.89
CA PHE A 444 -3.11 36.12 7.90
C PHE A 444 -4.13 35.00 7.77
N MET A 445 -4.18 34.12 8.77
CA MET A 445 -5.07 32.96 8.81
C MET A 445 -6.29 33.26 9.68
N LEU A 446 -7.49 32.98 9.14
CA LEU A 446 -8.75 33.14 9.86
C LEU A 446 -8.90 32.02 10.91
N LEU A 447 -9.33 32.39 12.11
CA LEU A 447 -9.68 31.47 13.19
C LEU A 447 -11.16 31.63 13.58
N GLU A 448 -11.73 30.65 14.28
CA GLU A 448 -13.11 30.69 14.78
C GLU A 448 -13.36 31.88 15.73
N ASP A 449 -12.37 32.19 16.57
CA ASP A 449 -12.40 33.24 17.58
C ASP A 449 -11.56 34.46 17.22
N GLY A 450 -10.98 34.53 16.02
CA GLY A 450 -10.08 35.62 15.64
C GLY A 450 -9.19 35.33 14.43
N TRP A 451 -7.88 35.58 14.52
CA TRP A 451 -6.93 35.33 13.44
C TRP A 451 -5.50 35.13 13.93
N ALA A 452 -4.65 34.51 13.12
CA ALA A 452 -3.23 34.27 13.39
C ALA A 452 -2.32 34.84 12.31
N GLN A 453 -1.17 35.39 12.72
CA GLN A 453 -0.06 35.73 11.85
C GLN A 453 0.82 34.50 11.64
N LEU A 454 0.90 34.03 10.41
CA LEU A 454 1.81 32.97 10.00
C LEU A 454 3.04 33.59 9.31
N PRO A 455 4.25 33.41 9.86
CA PRO A 455 5.47 33.90 9.22
C PRO A 455 5.85 33.02 8.02
N ILE A 456 5.82 33.56 6.80
CA ILE A 456 6.24 32.83 5.59
C ILE A 456 7.57 33.39 5.06
N PRO A 457 8.63 32.57 4.91
CA PRO A 457 9.91 32.99 4.34
C PRO A 457 9.74 33.61 2.94
N ASN A 458 10.37 34.77 2.72
CA ASN A 458 10.26 35.53 1.48
C ASN A 458 11.24 35.04 0.40
N LEU A 459 11.16 33.75 0.08
CA LEU A 459 12.06 33.06 -0.83
C LEU A 459 11.48 33.00 -2.26
N THR A 460 12.38 32.87 -3.25
CA THR A 460 12.04 32.68 -4.67
C THR A 460 12.93 31.58 -5.24
N GLU A 461 12.51 30.95 -6.35
CA GLU A 461 13.31 29.94 -7.04
C GLU A 461 14.74 30.42 -7.33
N GLN A 462 14.90 31.66 -7.77
CA GLN A 462 16.22 32.24 -8.05
C GLN A 462 17.10 32.31 -6.80
N ILE A 463 16.53 32.64 -5.64
CA ILE A 463 17.27 32.66 -4.36
C ILE A 463 17.72 31.25 -3.98
N TYR A 464 16.87 30.23 -4.15
CA TYR A 464 17.25 28.83 -3.90
C TYR A 464 18.40 28.38 -4.80
N LEU A 465 18.37 28.75 -6.08
CA LEU A 465 19.41 28.41 -7.04
C LEU A 465 20.72 29.15 -6.76
N ASP A 466 20.66 30.45 -6.51
CA ASP A 466 21.84 31.29 -6.30
C ASP A 466 22.53 31.01 -4.97
N SER A 467 21.77 30.63 -3.93
CA SER A 467 22.33 30.25 -2.62
C SER A 467 22.80 28.79 -2.56
N GLY A 468 22.55 27.99 -3.59
CA GLY A 468 22.93 26.57 -3.60
C GLY A 468 22.13 25.69 -2.62
N VAL A 469 21.02 26.18 -2.08
CA VAL A 469 20.11 25.43 -1.18
C VAL A 469 19.13 24.53 -1.98
N ALA A 470 19.01 24.74 -3.29
CA ALA A 470 18.22 23.86 -4.15
C ALA A 470 18.83 22.45 -4.25
N ASN A 471 18.00 21.42 -4.10
CA ASN A 471 18.41 20.02 -4.27
C ASN A 471 18.45 19.66 -5.76
N LEU A 472 19.51 20.10 -6.44
CA LEU A 472 19.73 19.74 -7.84
C LEU A 472 20.23 18.30 -7.94
N PRO A 473 19.56 17.40 -8.68
CA PRO A 473 20.02 16.03 -8.83
C PRO A 473 21.40 16.00 -9.48
N ASP A 474 22.34 15.25 -8.89
CA ASP A 474 23.68 15.09 -9.47
C ASP A 474 23.54 14.30 -10.79
N PRO A 475 23.98 14.87 -11.93
CA PRO A 475 23.86 14.23 -13.23
C PRO A 475 24.58 12.88 -13.32
N ASN A 476 25.49 12.56 -12.40
CA ASN A 476 26.22 11.29 -12.36
C ASN A 476 25.58 10.22 -11.47
N THR A 477 24.54 10.56 -10.69
CA THR A 477 23.89 9.65 -9.74
C THR A 477 22.40 9.46 -10.01
N VAL A 478 21.93 9.75 -11.24
CA VAL A 478 20.53 9.56 -11.66
C VAL A 478 20.12 8.09 -11.52
N THR A 479 19.71 7.70 -10.33
CA THR A 479 18.87 6.54 -10.10
C THR A 479 17.50 6.91 -10.65
N THR A 480 17.05 6.18 -11.67
CA THR A 480 15.70 6.30 -12.21
C THR A 480 14.71 6.34 -11.04
N PRO A 481 13.84 7.36 -10.94
CA PRO A 481 12.86 7.42 -9.85
C PRO A 481 12.09 6.10 -9.81
N THR A 482 12.02 5.46 -8.64
CA THR A 482 11.19 4.27 -8.47
C THR A 482 9.77 4.68 -8.83
N ALA A 483 9.23 4.10 -9.92
CA ALA A 483 7.88 4.45 -10.35
C ALA A 483 6.91 4.13 -9.22
N SER A 484 6.03 5.08 -8.89
CA SER A 484 4.99 4.87 -7.89
C SER A 484 4.16 3.63 -8.25
N PRO A 485 3.88 2.72 -7.30
CA PRO A 485 2.95 1.61 -7.52
C PRO A 485 1.52 2.10 -7.79
N LEU A 486 1.17 3.31 -7.35
CA LEU A 486 -0.15 3.90 -7.58
C LEU A 486 -0.27 4.39 -9.03
N GLN A 487 -1.21 3.80 -9.77
CA GLN A 487 -1.57 4.24 -11.12
C GLN A 487 -2.84 5.10 -11.05
N GLY A 488 -2.70 6.40 -11.29
CA GLY A 488 -3.79 7.37 -11.17
C GLY A 488 -3.69 8.19 -9.88
N ALA A 489 -4.80 8.76 -9.44
CA ALA A 489 -4.87 9.54 -8.21
C ALA A 489 -6.28 9.44 -7.61
N VAL A 490 -6.37 9.45 -6.29
CA VAL A 490 -7.64 9.43 -5.55
C VAL A 490 -7.79 10.72 -4.76
N SER A 491 -8.96 11.33 -4.80
CA SER A 491 -9.27 12.59 -4.13
C SER A 491 -10.60 12.51 -3.39
N LEU A 492 -10.55 12.59 -2.07
CA LEU A 492 -11.73 12.66 -1.21
C LEU A 492 -11.97 14.11 -0.81
N GLY A 493 -13.21 14.60 -0.92
CA GLY A 493 -13.54 15.97 -0.53
C GLY A 493 -15.00 16.33 -0.75
N ASN A 494 -15.38 17.52 -0.28
CA ASN A 494 -16.71 18.11 -0.47
C ASN A 494 -16.72 19.24 -1.52
N ASN A 495 -15.62 19.45 -2.25
CA ASN A 495 -15.43 20.55 -3.20
C ASN A 495 -16.35 20.52 -4.45
N ARG A 496 -17.16 19.48 -4.62
CA ARG A 496 -18.18 19.41 -5.68
C ARG A 496 -19.31 20.39 -5.38
N ARG A 497 -19.78 21.09 -6.41
CA ARG A 497 -20.87 22.07 -6.29
C ARG A 497 -22.12 21.51 -5.61
N THR A 498 -22.52 20.29 -5.98
CA THR A 498 -23.69 19.60 -5.41
C THR A 498 -23.52 19.28 -3.93
N SER A 499 -22.29 18.97 -3.50
CA SER A 499 -21.98 18.74 -2.08
C SER A 499 -22.08 20.03 -1.27
N LEU A 500 -21.52 21.13 -1.77
CA LEU A 500 -21.57 22.44 -1.11
C LEU A 500 -22.98 23.04 -1.09
N GLU A 501 -23.78 22.85 -2.14
CA GLU A 501 -25.19 23.28 -2.16
C GLU A 501 -26.03 22.56 -1.09
N ARG A 502 -25.67 21.31 -0.76
CA ARG A 502 -26.34 20.51 0.27
C ARG A 502 -25.86 20.83 1.68
N TYR A 503 -24.57 21.10 1.84
CA TYR A 503 -23.94 21.45 3.10
C TYR A 503 -23.36 22.88 3.02
N PRO A 504 -24.22 23.92 2.94
CA PRO A 504 -23.78 25.30 2.68
C PRO A 504 -22.96 25.92 3.82
N ASN A 505 -22.99 25.30 5.01
CA ASN A 505 -22.20 25.74 6.17
C ASN A 505 -20.79 25.15 6.18
N GLU A 506 -20.44 24.29 5.22
CA GLU A 506 -19.12 23.68 5.15
C GLU A 506 -18.19 24.43 4.20
N GLN A 507 -16.94 24.59 4.61
CA GLN A 507 -15.87 25.07 3.77
C GLN A 507 -15.46 23.98 2.76
N PRO A 508 -15.05 24.36 1.53
CA PRO A 508 -14.58 23.39 0.55
C PRO A 508 -13.20 22.85 0.91
N TRP A 509 -13.05 21.53 0.91
CA TRP A 509 -11.79 20.84 1.18
C TRP A 509 -11.64 19.59 0.29
N ASN A 510 -10.40 19.15 0.13
CA ASN A 510 -10.07 17.85 -0.46
C ASN A 510 -8.71 17.34 0.01
N VAL A 511 -8.59 16.02 0.13
CA VAL A 511 -7.37 15.26 0.35
C VAL A 511 -7.11 14.41 -0.88
N THR A 512 -5.97 14.60 -1.53
CA THR A 512 -5.61 13.91 -2.78
C THR A 512 -4.33 13.10 -2.57
N LEU A 513 -4.39 11.80 -2.83
CA LEU A 513 -3.25 10.88 -2.83
C LEU A 513 -2.76 10.66 -4.26
N THR A 514 -1.48 10.92 -4.51
CA THR A 514 -0.86 10.86 -5.83
C THR A 514 0.26 9.84 -5.96
N SER A 515 0.87 9.43 -4.85
CA SER A 515 1.93 8.42 -4.82
C SER A 515 2.03 7.80 -3.43
N LEU A 516 2.68 6.64 -3.34
CA LEU A 516 3.01 5.95 -2.09
C LEU A 516 4.21 5.02 -2.32
N ASP A 517 5.00 4.72 -1.30
CA ASP A 517 6.07 3.72 -1.45
C ASP A 517 5.51 2.30 -1.32
N ARG A 518 4.65 2.08 -0.32
CA ARG A 518 4.15 0.75 0.04
C ARG A 518 2.72 0.82 0.56
N LEU A 519 1.92 -0.20 0.24
CA LEU A 519 0.60 -0.41 0.83
C LEU A 519 0.51 -1.84 1.35
N GLN A 520 0.01 -1.99 2.58
CA GLN A 520 -0.35 -3.28 3.16
C GLN A 520 -1.86 -3.30 3.42
N GLY A 521 -2.52 -4.42 3.17
CA GLY A 521 -3.97 -4.49 3.32
C GLY A 521 -4.48 -5.84 3.79
N GLN A 522 -5.64 -5.80 4.46
CA GLN A 522 -6.35 -6.96 4.97
C GLN A 522 -7.85 -6.81 4.72
N TRP A 523 -8.47 -7.85 4.17
CA TRP A 523 -9.92 -8.03 4.09
C TRP A 523 -10.30 -9.23 4.95
N ILE A 524 -11.28 -9.04 5.82
CA ILE A 524 -11.83 -10.10 6.68
C ILE A 524 -13.26 -10.37 6.23
N LEU A 525 -13.54 -11.64 5.94
CA LEU A 525 -14.88 -12.09 5.59
C LEU A 525 -15.36 -13.09 6.62
N ASN A 526 -16.51 -12.81 7.21
CA ASN A 526 -17.15 -13.69 8.17
C ASN A 526 -18.13 -14.63 7.45
N PRO A 527 -18.29 -15.88 7.91
CA PRO A 527 -19.33 -16.76 7.40
C PRO A 527 -20.70 -16.09 7.53
N SER A 528 -21.50 -16.11 6.47
CA SER A 528 -22.87 -15.63 6.50
C SER A 528 -23.72 -16.56 7.37
N GLY A 529 -24.43 -16.01 8.36
CA GLY A 529 -25.33 -16.81 9.21
C GLY A 529 -26.46 -17.44 8.41
N ALA A 530 -26.90 -18.65 8.80
CA ALA A 530 -27.93 -19.44 8.13
C ALA A 530 -29.36 -18.84 8.14
N GLU A 531 -29.55 -17.60 8.58
CA GLU A 531 -30.86 -16.92 8.61
C GLU A 531 -31.18 -16.13 7.33
N GLU A 532 -30.20 -15.87 6.45
CA GLU A 532 -30.46 -15.30 5.12
C GLU A 532 -30.81 -16.42 4.12
N THR A 533 -32.12 -16.67 4.01
CA THR A 533 -32.81 -17.38 2.91
C THR A 533 -32.58 -18.90 2.77
N VAL A 534 -33.67 -19.65 2.93
CA VAL A 534 -33.77 -21.09 2.64
C VAL A 534 -33.41 -21.34 1.17
N GLY A 535 -32.20 -21.85 0.92
CA GLY A 535 -31.76 -22.30 -0.40
C GLY A 535 -30.34 -21.90 -0.80
N GLU A 536 -29.70 -20.96 -0.10
CA GLU A 536 -28.33 -20.54 -0.41
C GLU A 536 -27.30 -21.30 0.44
N THR A 537 -26.20 -21.69 -0.20
CA THR A 537 -25.06 -22.37 0.42
C THR A 537 -24.39 -21.44 1.43
N ALA A 538 -23.85 -21.97 2.53
CA ALA A 538 -23.08 -21.20 3.50
C ALA A 538 -21.99 -20.36 2.79
N GLY A 539 -22.16 -19.04 2.77
CA GLY A 539 -21.30 -18.10 2.07
C GLY A 539 -20.45 -17.26 3.01
N PHE A 540 -19.75 -16.26 2.46
CA PHE A 540 -19.01 -15.27 3.22
C PHE A 540 -19.54 -13.87 2.96
N THR A 541 -19.42 -13.02 3.97
CA THR A 541 -19.73 -11.59 3.89
C THR A 541 -18.51 -10.80 4.33
N LEU A 542 -18.12 -9.81 3.53
CA LEU A 542 -17.09 -8.86 3.92
C LEU A 542 -17.53 -8.10 5.18
N SER A 543 -16.70 -8.17 6.23
CA SER A 543 -16.97 -7.55 7.52
C SER A 543 -16.04 -6.38 7.80
N GLU A 544 -14.74 -6.54 7.53
CA GLU A 544 -13.72 -5.53 7.83
C GLU A 544 -12.70 -5.40 6.70
N VAL A 545 -12.22 -4.17 6.49
CA VAL A 545 -11.04 -3.88 5.65
C VAL A 545 -10.10 -2.98 6.44
N THR A 546 -8.80 -3.20 6.32
CA THR A 546 -7.78 -2.30 6.86
C THR A 546 -6.68 -2.15 5.83
N LEU A 547 -6.37 -0.91 5.45
CA LEU A 547 -5.22 -0.60 4.61
C LEU A 547 -4.28 0.35 5.36
N LEU A 548 -2.98 0.11 5.24
CA LEU A 548 -1.92 0.96 5.74
C LEU A 548 -1.06 1.40 4.57
N ILE A 549 -1.03 2.71 4.32
CA ILE A 549 -0.27 3.35 3.25
C ILE A 549 0.94 4.04 3.86
N GLN A 550 2.13 3.67 3.42
CA GLN A 550 3.40 4.16 3.96
C GLN A 550 4.06 5.15 2.99
N LYS A 551 4.62 6.23 3.56
CA LYS A 551 5.20 7.37 2.84
C LYS A 551 4.27 7.87 1.71
N PRO A 552 3.05 8.31 2.05
CA PRO A 552 2.12 8.79 1.06
C PRO A 552 2.50 10.20 0.58
N GLU A 553 2.41 10.44 -0.72
CA GLU A 553 2.40 11.79 -1.28
C GLU A 553 0.95 12.29 -1.33
N VAL A 554 0.62 13.20 -0.40
CA VAL A 554 -0.71 13.74 -0.20
C VAL A 554 -0.71 15.23 -0.44
N THR A 555 -1.74 15.74 -1.10
CA THR A 555 -2.08 17.16 -1.14
C THR A 555 -3.39 17.39 -0.40
N VAL A 556 -3.35 18.24 0.62
CA VAL A 556 -4.51 18.64 1.42
C VAL A 556 -4.84 20.10 1.12
N THR A 557 -6.10 20.36 0.75
CA THR A 557 -6.60 21.72 0.49
C THR A 557 -7.85 21.94 1.35
N GLY A 558 -8.01 23.16 1.86
CA GLY A 558 -9.19 23.56 2.65
C GLY A 558 -8.95 23.66 4.15
N LEU A 559 -7.72 23.42 4.64
CA LEU A 559 -7.36 23.59 6.06
C LEU A 559 -6.75 24.97 6.35
N VAL A 560 -5.84 25.43 5.49
CA VAL A 560 -5.13 26.71 5.68
C VAL A 560 -5.70 27.75 4.72
N TRP A 561 -6.36 28.77 5.28
CA TRP A 561 -6.98 29.86 4.55
C TRP A 561 -6.29 31.18 4.85
N LEU A 562 -5.65 31.78 3.83
CA LEU A 562 -4.90 33.03 3.96
C LEU A 562 -5.63 34.20 3.29
N SER A 563 -5.49 35.40 3.85
CA SER A 563 -6.01 36.64 3.28
C SER A 563 -5.45 36.95 1.87
N ARG A 564 -6.32 37.42 0.97
CA ARG A 564 -5.95 37.86 -0.40
C ARG A 564 -5.67 39.35 -0.53
N SER A 565 -5.87 40.15 0.51
CA SER A 565 -5.64 41.59 0.49
C SER A 565 -4.49 41.97 1.42
N LYS A 566 -3.76 43.02 1.05
CA LYS A 566 -2.83 43.69 1.96
C LYS A 566 -3.60 44.06 3.23
N PRO A 567 -3.11 43.68 4.43
CA PRO A 567 -3.66 44.22 5.67
C PRO A 567 -3.50 45.74 5.68
N ARG A 568 -4.61 46.45 5.67
CA ARG A 568 -4.70 47.85 6.04
C ARG A 568 -4.80 47.98 7.56
N ILE A 569 -4.62 49.19 8.08
CA ILE A 569 -4.83 49.47 9.51
C ILE A 569 -6.31 49.26 9.91
N GLU A 570 -7.23 49.55 8.98
CA GLU A 570 -8.65 49.20 9.06
C GLU A 570 -8.91 47.69 8.99
N ASP A 571 -7.98 46.94 8.38
CA ASP A 571 -7.94 45.48 8.32
C ASP A 571 -7.24 44.88 9.54
N ALA A 572 -7.18 45.59 10.66
CA ALA A 572 -6.97 44.91 11.94
C ALA A 572 -8.27 44.17 12.37
N LEU A 573 -9.38 44.31 11.62
CA LEU A 573 -10.76 44.14 12.09
C LEU A 573 -11.77 43.44 11.16
N PRO A 574 -12.58 42.51 11.68
CA PRO A 574 -13.93 42.28 11.15
C PRO A 574 -14.89 43.43 11.41
N ASP A 575 -15.15 44.22 10.36
CA ASP A 575 -16.48 44.77 10.14
C ASP A 575 -17.40 43.65 9.64
N LEU A 576 -18.66 43.65 10.08
CA LEU A 576 -19.67 42.68 9.63
C LEU A 576 -19.87 42.75 8.10
N ASP A 577 -19.53 43.90 7.51
CA ASP A 577 -19.48 44.11 6.08
C ASP A 577 -18.03 44.42 5.62
N ASN A 578 -17.35 43.40 5.05
CA ASN A 578 -16.38 43.53 3.94
C ASN A 578 -14.92 43.99 4.20
N TRP A 579 -13.99 43.14 4.71
CA TRP A 579 -12.58 43.59 4.87
C TRP A 579 -11.42 42.60 4.64
N VAL A 580 -11.64 41.30 4.48
CA VAL A 580 -10.70 40.54 3.63
C VAL A 580 -11.36 40.48 2.27
N ALA A 581 -10.67 40.85 1.19
CA ALA A 581 -11.19 40.78 -0.17
C ALA A 581 -11.40 39.32 -0.68
N GLY A 582 -11.82 38.41 0.21
CA GLY A 582 -11.85 36.96 0.08
C GLY A 582 -10.62 36.31 0.74
N VAL A 583 -10.82 35.31 1.59
CA VAL A 583 -9.75 34.35 1.95
C VAL A 583 -9.54 33.37 0.79
N ARG A 584 -8.35 32.79 0.69
CA ARG A 584 -8.07 31.71 -0.25
C ARG A 584 -7.47 30.53 0.49
N SER A 585 -7.95 29.34 0.15
CA SER A 585 -7.33 28.09 0.59
C SER A 585 -5.98 27.90 -0.08
N HIS A 586 -4.95 27.60 0.71
CA HIS A 586 -3.63 27.21 0.24
C HIS A 586 -3.43 25.72 0.48
N SER A 587 -2.96 25.02 -0.57
CA SER A 587 -2.71 23.59 -0.49
C SER A 587 -1.43 23.29 0.30
N LEU A 588 -1.54 22.32 1.20
CA LEU A 588 -0.43 21.69 1.90
C LEU A 588 -0.07 20.39 1.17
N ARG A 589 1.18 20.19 0.82
CA ARG A 589 1.67 18.95 0.19
C ARG A 589 2.62 18.20 1.14
N THR A 590 2.70 16.88 1.06
CA THR A 590 3.77 16.12 1.74
C THR A 590 5.12 16.76 1.40
N ALA A 591 5.87 17.13 2.43
CA ALA A 591 7.18 17.74 2.29
C ALA A 591 8.25 16.67 2.44
N ASN A 592 9.20 16.64 1.51
CA ASN A 592 10.29 15.67 1.54
C ASN A 592 11.61 16.42 1.35
N PRO A 593 12.20 16.97 2.44
CA PRO A 593 13.28 17.96 2.36
C PRO A 593 14.54 17.44 1.66
N ASP A 594 14.75 16.12 1.63
CA ASP A 594 15.91 15.50 0.99
C ASP A 594 15.76 15.35 -0.53
N THR A 595 14.53 15.33 -1.04
CA THR A 595 14.24 15.06 -2.47
C THR A 595 13.56 16.22 -3.18
N ASP A 596 12.90 17.11 -2.43
CA ASP A 596 12.25 18.28 -2.98
C ASP A 596 13.29 19.23 -3.58
N LEU A 597 13.14 19.58 -4.85
CA LEU A 597 14.03 20.51 -5.55
C LEU A 597 14.19 21.83 -4.79
N PHE A 598 13.08 22.33 -4.21
CA PHE A 598 13.05 23.50 -3.35
C PHE A 598 12.52 23.08 -1.98
N PRO A 599 13.39 22.75 -1.01
CA PRO A 599 12.94 22.29 0.29
C PRO A 599 12.25 23.41 1.06
N SER A 600 11.05 23.12 1.59
CA SER A 600 10.29 24.09 2.38
C SER A 600 10.92 24.32 3.76
N LEU A 601 11.18 25.59 4.09
CA LEU A 601 11.67 25.97 5.40
C LEU A 601 10.58 25.86 6.49
N THR A 602 9.33 26.19 6.15
CA THR A 602 8.19 26.14 7.07
C THR A 602 7.34 24.92 6.78
N THR A 603 7.12 24.11 7.80
CA THR A 603 6.41 22.83 7.71
C THR A 603 5.24 22.78 8.70
N PHE A 604 4.29 21.89 8.43
CA PHE A 604 3.15 21.60 9.26
C PHE A 604 3.13 20.11 9.54
N THR A 605 3.33 19.71 10.78
CA THR A 605 3.12 18.31 11.18
C THR A 605 1.64 18.11 11.42
N LEU A 606 0.99 17.32 10.58
CA LEU A 606 -0.38 16.90 10.74
C LEU A 606 -0.41 15.74 11.74
N GLU A 607 -0.70 16.03 13.01
CA GLU A 607 -0.77 15.00 14.06
C GLU A 607 -1.91 14.02 13.76
N THR A 608 -3.07 14.55 13.39
CA THR A 608 -4.23 13.74 13.04
C THR A 608 -5.19 14.50 12.14
N LEU A 609 -5.80 13.80 11.19
CA LEU A 609 -6.97 14.22 10.42
C LEU A 609 -7.76 12.98 10.05
N THR A 610 -9.06 13.01 10.34
CA THR A 610 -9.97 11.90 10.04
C THR A 610 -11.01 12.33 9.03
N LEU A 611 -11.23 11.48 8.03
CA LEU A 611 -12.36 11.56 7.11
C LEU A 611 -13.29 10.40 7.41
N ALA A 612 -14.59 10.63 7.38
CA ALA A 612 -15.56 9.57 7.59
C ALA A 612 -16.67 9.63 6.55
N VAL A 613 -17.21 8.48 6.17
CA VAL A 613 -18.36 8.43 5.27
C VAL A 613 -19.59 9.01 5.98
N ARG A 614 -20.35 9.87 5.30
CA ARG A 614 -21.60 10.35 5.88
C ARG A 614 -22.63 9.23 5.99
N PRO A 615 -23.43 9.20 7.07
CA PRO A 615 -24.58 8.32 7.14
C PRO A 615 -25.49 8.52 5.92
N PRO A 616 -26.07 7.44 5.36
CA PRO A 616 -26.96 7.56 4.21
C PRO A 616 -28.17 8.43 4.56
N ASP A 617 -28.37 9.51 3.81
CA ASP A 617 -29.54 10.37 3.98
C ASP A 617 -30.75 9.75 3.23
N PRO A 618 -31.82 9.34 3.93
CA PRO A 618 -32.99 8.72 3.30
C PRO A 618 -33.70 9.63 2.27
N ALA A 619 -33.42 10.93 2.27
CA ALA A 619 -33.99 11.88 1.33
C ALA A 619 -33.25 12.00 -0.02
N ALA A 620 -32.08 11.37 -0.21
CA ALA A 620 -31.32 11.52 -1.45
C ALA A 620 -30.58 10.27 -1.94
N ALA A 621 -30.77 9.95 -3.22
CA ALA A 621 -30.02 8.96 -3.98
C ALA A 621 -28.66 9.50 -4.49
N LEU A 622 -27.98 10.35 -3.72
CA LEU A 622 -26.69 10.92 -4.13
C LEU A 622 -25.53 10.07 -3.60
N ALA A 623 -24.45 10.09 -4.37
CA ALA A 623 -23.22 9.38 -4.07
C ALA A 623 -22.65 9.70 -2.68
N THR A 624 -21.87 8.77 -2.16
CA THR A 624 -21.14 8.85 -0.89
C THR A 624 -20.31 10.13 -0.80
N ILE A 625 -20.70 11.08 0.06
CA ILE A 625 -19.96 12.33 0.29
C ILE A 625 -19.13 12.15 1.57
N PRO A 626 -17.80 12.32 1.51
CA PRO A 626 -16.97 12.28 2.72
C PRO A 626 -17.25 13.49 3.62
N GLN A 627 -17.07 13.30 4.93
CA GLN A 627 -17.08 14.35 5.93
C GLN A 627 -15.68 14.49 6.53
N LEU A 628 -15.17 15.71 6.59
CA LEU A 628 -13.96 16.03 7.35
C LEU A 628 -14.34 16.11 8.83
N GLN A 629 -13.70 15.29 9.65
CA GLN A 629 -13.84 15.30 11.10
C GLN A 629 -12.78 16.22 11.71
N GLY A 630 -12.45 16.03 12.99
CA GLY A 630 -11.37 16.74 13.67
C GLY A 630 -10.02 16.60 12.97
N TRP A 631 -9.23 17.67 13.07
CA TRP A 631 -7.87 17.72 12.53
C TRP A 631 -6.99 18.69 13.33
N LYS A 632 -5.68 18.43 13.35
CA LYS A 632 -4.71 19.22 14.11
C LYS A 632 -3.35 19.33 13.40
N LEU A 633 -2.90 20.55 13.18
CA LEU A 633 -1.63 20.92 12.57
C LEU A 633 -0.70 21.57 13.60
N LEU A 634 0.56 21.16 13.62
CA LEU A 634 1.64 21.82 14.33
C LEU A 634 2.51 22.58 13.33
N TYR A 635 2.60 23.90 13.47
CA TYR A 635 3.52 24.71 12.70
C TYR A 635 4.96 24.55 13.22
N THR A 636 5.89 24.21 12.33
CA THR A 636 7.31 23.98 12.62
C THR A 636 8.23 24.61 11.57
N VAL A 637 9.53 24.59 11.84
CA VAL A 637 10.57 25.07 10.94
C VAL A 637 11.62 23.96 10.77
N HIS A 638 12.02 23.68 9.53
CA HIS A 638 13.03 22.67 9.24
C HIS A 638 14.44 23.23 9.58
N PRO A 639 15.12 22.68 10.61
CA PRO A 639 16.34 23.29 11.15
C PRO A 639 17.51 23.28 10.17
N ASP A 640 17.69 22.20 9.41
CA ASP A 640 18.81 22.08 8.46
C ASP A 640 18.64 23.04 7.27
N THR A 641 17.40 23.21 6.80
CA THR A 641 17.08 24.17 5.73
C THR A 641 17.29 25.60 6.22
N LEU A 642 16.92 25.90 7.47
CA LEU A 642 17.18 27.21 8.08
C LEU A 642 18.68 27.48 8.16
N GLN A 643 19.44 26.51 8.65
CA GLN A 643 20.89 26.62 8.82
C GLN A 643 21.59 26.84 7.47
N ALA A 644 21.15 26.14 6.42
CA ALA A 644 21.67 26.33 5.06
C ALA A 644 21.49 27.79 4.60
N PHE A 645 20.27 28.34 4.71
CA PHE A 645 20.01 29.74 4.35
C PHE A 645 20.73 30.77 5.22
N GLN A 646 20.96 30.47 6.50
CA GLN A 646 21.71 31.34 7.41
C GLN A 646 23.21 31.32 7.11
N THR A 647 23.76 30.17 6.73
CA THR A 647 25.18 30.02 6.35
C THR A 647 25.50 30.87 5.13
N GLU A 648 24.59 30.87 4.16
CA GLU A 648 24.68 31.70 2.95
C GLU A 648 24.25 33.16 3.16
N ASN A 649 23.94 33.56 4.41
CA ASN A 649 23.52 34.93 4.75
C ASN A 649 22.29 35.41 3.93
N VAL A 650 21.42 34.48 3.53
CA VAL A 650 20.13 34.78 2.88
C VAL A 650 19.12 35.22 3.93
N LEU A 651 19.06 34.48 5.04
CA LEU A 651 18.16 34.73 6.17
C LEU A 651 18.97 35.09 7.43
N PRO A 652 18.47 36.00 8.28
CA PRO A 652 19.13 36.33 9.54
C PRO A 652 19.06 35.19 10.57
N THR A 653 20.01 35.17 11.50
CA THR A 653 20.10 34.13 12.56
C THR A 653 18.99 34.24 13.62
N ASN A 654 18.39 35.41 13.77
CA ASN A 654 17.30 35.72 14.70
C ASN A 654 15.93 35.82 14.00
N LEU A 655 15.74 35.15 12.85
CA LEU A 655 14.58 35.29 11.97
C LEU A 655 13.22 35.28 12.69
N PHE A 656 12.97 34.29 13.54
CA PHE A 656 11.69 34.12 14.24
C PHE A 656 11.64 34.76 15.63
N SER A 657 12.80 35.11 16.23
CA SER A 657 12.86 35.77 17.54
C SER A 657 12.82 37.30 17.45
N GLN A 658 13.15 37.88 16.29
CA GLN A 658 13.08 39.32 16.07
C GLN A 658 11.65 39.84 15.90
N ALA A 659 10.79 39.05 15.26
CA ALA A 659 9.39 39.40 15.00
C ALA A 659 8.50 38.23 15.42
N LEU A 660 8.04 38.26 16.68
CA LEU A 660 7.15 37.24 17.22
C LEU A 660 5.78 37.39 16.57
N PRO A 661 5.25 36.33 15.94
CA PRO A 661 3.93 36.41 15.32
C PRO A 661 2.84 36.50 16.38
N TRP A 662 1.74 37.15 16.03
CA TRP A 662 0.60 37.33 16.91
C TRP A 662 -0.58 36.42 16.56
N VAL A 663 -1.28 35.95 17.60
CA VAL A 663 -2.66 35.49 17.49
C VAL A 663 -3.57 36.52 18.15
N TRP A 664 -4.62 36.91 17.45
CA TRP A 664 -5.60 37.88 17.93
C TRP A 664 -6.88 37.12 18.21
N GLN A 665 -7.32 37.08 19.47
CA GLN A 665 -8.46 36.26 19.91
C GLN A 665 -9.53 37.10 20.61
N ARG A 666 -10.78 36.64 20.55
CA ARG A 666 -11.89 37.15 21.37
C ARG A 666 -11.98 36.37 22.68
N HIS A 667 -12.43 37.04 23.74
CA HIS A 667 -12.72 36.32 24.98
C HIS A 667 -13.89 35.34 24.75
N PRO A 668 -13.79 34.05 25.16
CA PRO A 668 -14.72 32.99 24.75
C PRO A 668 -16.15 33.20 25.26
N SER A 669 -16.31 33.77 26.46
CA SER A 669 -17.61 33.90 27.15
C SER A 669 -18.04 35.33 27.49
N LEU A 670 -17.16 36.32 27.38
CA LEU A 670 -17.42 37.70 27.81
C LEU A 670 -17.17 38.66 26.66
N PRO A 671 -18.14 39.50 26.28
CA PRO A 671 -17.89 40.56 25.32
C PRO A 671 -16.97 41.60 25.95
N MET A 672 -15.71 41.62 25.53
CA MET A 672 -14.70 42.59 25.97
C MET A 672 -14.40 43.61 24.88
N VAL A 673 -13.96 44.81 25.27
CA VAL A 673 -13.47 45.85 24.36
C VAL A 673 -12.21 46.51 24.91
N GLN A 674 -11.18 46.73 24.09
CA GLN A 674 -10.01 47.54 24.41
C GLN A 674 -10.42 48.94 24.90
N ALA A 675 -9.90 49.30 26.07
CA ALA A 675 -9.97 50.63 26.67
C ALA A 675 -8.87 51.52 26.05
N LEU A 676 -9.13 52.82 25.81
CA LEU A 676 -8.30 53.64 24.92
C LEU A 676 -7.58 54.82 25.59
N PRO A 677 -6.37 54.69 26.18
CA PRO A 677 -5.64 55.87 26.62
C PRO A 677 -4.30 56.16 25.91
N LEU A 678 -3.67 55.22 25.20
CA LEU A 678 -2.23 55.36 24.87
C LEU A 678 -1.82 55.11 23.41
N THR A 679 -2.78 54.92 22.50
CA THR A 679 -2.47 54.62 21.09
C THR A 679 -2.16 55.85 20.24
N GLN A 680 -2.48 57.05 20.71
CA GLN A 680 -2.26 58.30 19.96
C GLN A 680 -0.84 58.88 20.08
N SER A 681 -0.05 58.43 21.07
CA SER A 681 1.24 59.04 21.41
C SER A 681 2.47 58.27 20.89
N GLN A 682 2.31 57.08 20.31
CA GLN A 682 3.41 56.29 19.76
C GLN A 682 3.74 56.64 18.29
N SER A 683 4.96 56.32 17.82
CA SER A 683 5.39 56.55 16.44
C SER A 683 6.03 55.28 15.83
N PRO A 684 5.36 54.59 14.87
CA PRO A 684 3.98 54.87 14.47
C PRO A 684 3.00 54.61 15.62
N PRO A 685 1.83 55.25 15.62
CA PRO A 685 0.76 54.97 16.58
C PRO A 685 0.52 53.46 16.62
N ASN A 686 0.51 52.84 17.81
CA ASN A 686 -0.03 51.49 17.93
C ASN A 686 -1.54 51.63 17.72
N TYR A 687 -2.02 51.55 16.49
CA TYR A 687 -3.42 51.83 16.18
C TYR A 687 -4.30 50.86 16.98
N PRO A 688 -5.28 51.37 17.76
CA PRO A 688 -6.23 50.46 18.39
C PRO A 688 -6.94 49.70 17.27
N SER A 689 -7.14 48.40 17.47
CA SER A 689 -8.01 47.67 16.58
C SER A 689 -9.38 48.35 16.65
N ALA A 690 -9.88 48.89 15.54
CA ALA A 690 -11.22 49.45 15.48
C ALA A 690 -12.40 48.43 15.83
N SER A 691 -12.13 47.13 16.00
CA SER A 691 -12.88 46.09 16.70
C SER A 691 -12.07 45.86 17.94
N ARG A 692 -12.50 46.56 18.97
CA ARG A 692 -11.88 46.57 20.28
C ARG A 692 -12.00 45.19 20.95
N GLN A 693 -12.66 44.22 20.32
CA GLN A 693 -12.99 42.92 20.89
C GLN A 693 -11.86 41.89 20.85
N LEU A 694 -10.76 42.20 20.14
CA LEU A 694 -9.62 41.29 19.97
C LEU A 694 -8.45 41.65 20.90
N ILE A 695 -7.76 40.62 21.35
CA ILE A 695 -6.64 40.68 22.29
C ILE A 695 -5.44 40.01 21.60
N PRO A 696 -4.32 40.72 21.39
CA PRO A 696 -3.10 40.15 20.81
C PRO A 696 -2.32 39.32 21.82
N PHE A 697 -1.91 38.13 21.37
CA PHE A 697 -1.02 37.24 22.07
C PHE A 697 0.20 36.94 21.21
N GLU A 698 1.38 36.92 21.83
CA GLU A 698 2.62 36.50 21.17
C GLU A 698 2.73 34.98 21.19
N LEU A 699 2.98 34.42 20.00
CA LEU A 699 3.23 33.00 19.86
C LEU A 699 4.61 32.65 20.45
N PRO A 700 4.70 31.61 21.30
CA PRO A 700 5.92 31.32 22.04
C PRO A 700 7.02 30.74 21.13
N VAL A 701 8.27 31.11 21.39
CA VAL A 701 9.45 30.50 20.77
C VAL A 701 10.27 29.76 21.82
N ASP A 702 11.00 28.74 21.40
CA ASP A 702 11.89 27.99 22.28
C ASP A 702 13.21 28.75 22.56
N ALA A 703 14.12 28.15 23.33
CA ALA A 703 15.41 28.75 23.66
C ALA A 703 16.31 28.99 22.42
N SER A 704 16.05 28.32 21.31
CA SER A 704 16.74 28.55 20.03
C SER A 704 16.08 29.64 19.18
N GLY A 705 14.94 30.18 19.63
CA GLY A 705 14.17 31.20 18.92
C GLY A 705 13.28 30.63 17.82
N LEU A 706 12.99 29.33 17.83
CA LEU A 706 12.12 28.66 16.86
C LEU A 706 10.69 28.50 17.39
N PRO A 707 9.68 28.36 16.51
CA PRO A 707 8.28 28.13 16.89
C PRO A 707 8.12 26.99 17.90
N HIS A 708 7.42 27.24 19.00
CA HIS A 708 7.19 26.25 20.04
C HIS A 708 5.69 25.98 20.22
N ARG A 709 5.23 24.77 19.84
CA ARG A 709 3.84 24.30 20.08
C ARG A 709 2.76 25.18 19.45
N TRP A 710 2.97 25.65 18.23
CA TRP A 710 1.97 26.43 17.49
C TRP A 710 0.96 25.49 16.83
N TYR A 711 -0.06 25.12 17.59
CA TYR A 711 -1.10 24.19 17.15
C TYR A 711 -2.32 24.93 16.61
N PHE A 712 -2.82 24.46 15.47
CA PHE A 712 -4.06 24.94 14.85
C PHE A 712 -4.93 23.75 14.47
N GLY A 713 -6.23 23.82 14.73
CA GLY A 713 -7.11 22.69 14.44
C GLY A 713 -8.57 22.94 14.76
N VAL A 714 -9.39 21.92 14.57
CA VAL A 714 -10.81 21.91 14.91
C VAL A 714 -11.07 20.76 15.89
N ASP A 715 -12.16 20.83 16.67
CA ASP A 715 -12.54 19.83 17.67
C ASP A 715 -12.28 18.39 17.22
N MET A 716 -11.60 17.64 18.08
CA MET A 716 -11.15 16.27 17.83
C MET A 716 -12.19 15.21 18.21
N SER A 717 -13.41 15.61 18.59
CA SER A 717 -14.50 14.67 18.86
C SER A 717 -14.96 13.96 17.58
N ASP A 718 -15.29 12.66 17.69
CA ASP A 718 -15.62 11.80 16.55
C ASP A 718 -16.91 12.21 15.79
N ASP A 719 -17.73 13.08 16.40
CA ASP A 719 -18.97 13.61 15.83
C ASP A 719 -18.81 15.05 15.26
N ALA A 720 -17.62 15.66 15.36
CA ALA A 720 -17.40 17.03 14.97
C ALA A 720 -17.32 17.20 13.44
N ASN A 721 -18.19 18.04 12.88
CA ASN A 721 -18.06 18.44 11.48
C ASN A 721 -16.93 19.47 11.31
N GLY A 722 -15.70 18.98 11.11
CA GLY A 722 -14.49 19.79 10.99
C GLY A 722 -14.49 20.80 9.84
N ALA A 723 -15.30 20.57 8.79
CA ALA A 723 -15.46 21.52 7.69
C ALA A 723 -16.43 22.67 8.00
N SER A 724 -17.23 22.57 9.07
CA SER A 724 -18.24 23.57 9.44
C SER A 724 -17.72 24.66 10.38
N GLN A 725 -16.47 24.56 10.82
CA GLN A 725 -15.83 25.47 11.76
C GLN A 725 -14.52 26.00 11.15
N TRP A 726 -14.13 27.22 11.54
CA TRP A 726 -12.79 27.71 11.29
C TRP A 726 -11.81 27.10 12.30
N PRO A 727 -10.51 27.02 11.98
CA PRO A 727 -9.53 26.52 12.94
C PRO A 727 -9.47 27.40 14.19
N GLN A 728 -9.07 26.81 15.31
CA GLN A 728 -8.76 27.47 16.56
C GLN A 728 -7.27 27.34 16.84
N PHE A 729 -6.72 28.24 17.66
CA PHE A 729 -5.38 28.07 18.21
C PHE A 729 -5.45 27.12 19.41
N LEU A 730 -4.74 25.99 19.32
CA LEU A 730 -4.75 24.91 20.32
C LEU A 730 -3.43 24.83 21.11
N GLY A 731 -2.57 25.85 21.00
CA GLY A 731 -1.30 25.91 21.71
C GLY A 731 -1.48 26.20 23.20
N THR A 732 -0.49 25.84 24.01
CA THR A 732 -0.47 26.12 25.46
C THR A 732 0.40 27.34 25.72
N ALA A 733 -0.17 28.41 26.30
CA ALA A 733 0.53 29.61 26.77
C ALA A 733 1.06 30.57 25.68
N ALA A 734 0.15 31.20 24.92
CA ALA A 734 0.50 32.47 24.29
C ALA A 734 0.43 33.59 25.35
N ALA A 735 1.52 34.35 25.52
CA ALA A 735 1.55 35.46 26.46
C ALA A 735 0.85 36.68 25.83
N PRO A 736 0.19 37.55 26.61
CA PRO A 736 -0.22 38.85 26.10
C PRO A 736 0.96 39.54 25.41
N ALA A 737 0.68 40.34 24.38
CA ALA A 737 1.73 41.06 23.67
C ALA A 737 2.68 41.77 24.66
N ARG A 738 4.01 41.70 24.42
CA ARG A 738 5.04 42.22 25.33
C ARG A 738 4.82 43.68 25.78
N GLU A 739 4.14 44.47 24.95
CA GLU A 739 3.79 45.86 25.24
C GLU A 739 2.81 45.99 26.43
N TRP A 740 2.11 44.92 26.77
CA TRP A 740 1.13 44.84 27.85
C TRP A 740 1.68 44.16 29.10
N ALA A 741 2.85 43.51 29.01
CA ALA A 741 3.48 42.80 30.13
C ALA A 741 3.97 43.70 31.27
N GLN A 742 3.93 45.03 31.12
CA GLN A 742 4.28 45.99 32.18
C GLN A 742 3.04 46.68 32.77
N GLN A 743 1.85 46.34 32.30
CA GLN A 743 0.59 46.93 32.78
C GLN A 743 0.10 46.17 34.01
N PHE A 744 -0.52 46.87 34.95
CA PHE A 744 -1.12 46.25 36.13
C PHE A 744 -2.36 45.42 35.77
N ASP A 745 -3.07 45.83 34.72
CA ASP A 745 -4.16 45.11 34.09
C ASP A 745 -4.17 45.38 32.58
N LEU A 746 -4.71 44.44 31.81
CA LEU A 746 -4.91 44.63 30.39
C LEU A 746 -5.93 45.76 30.16
N PRO A 747 -5.68 46.67 29.19
CA PRO A 747 -6.58 47.78 28.89
C PRO A 747 -7.82 47.26 28.16
N LEU A 748 -8.68 46.52 28.86
CA LEU A 748 -9.88 45.86 28.35
C LEU A 748 -11.03 46.13 29.33
N VAL A 749 -12.21 46.39 28.78
CA VAL A 749 -13.46 46.59 29.52
C VAL A 749 -14.45 45.51 29.12
N SER A 750 -14.98 44.80 30.10
CA SER A 750 -16.09 43.86 29.88
C SER A 750 -17.41 44.64 29.74
N LEU A 751 -18.14 44.39 28.65
CA LEU A 751 -19.44 45.00 28.42
C LEU A 751 -20.55 44.38 29.29
N SER A 752 -20.32 43.17 29.81
CA SER A 752 -21.30 42.43 30.62
C SER A 752 -20.99 42.43 32.12
N LEU A 753 -19.71 42.56 32.50
CA LEU A 753 -19.26 42.52 33.90
C LEU A 753 -18.42 43.76 34.24
N PRO A 754 -19.08 44.85 34.71
CA PRO A 754 -18.42 46.07 35.16
C PRO A 754 -17.29 45.82 36.16
N GLY A 755 -16.17 46.54 36.05
CA GLY A 755 -15.04 46.44 36.97
C GLY A 755 -14.22 45.16 36.82
N LEU A 756 -14.51 44.29 35.86
CA LEU A 756 -13.68 43.11 35.57
C LEU A 756 -12.38 43.54 34.86
N ALA A 757 -11.24 43.23 35.48
CA ALA A 757 -9.90 43.44 34.94
C ALA A 757 -9.21 42.10 34.70
N LEU A 758 -8.41 42.02 33.62
CA LEU A 758 -7.59 40.86 33.29
C LEU A 758 -6.13 41.17 33.61
N ASP A 759 -5.49 40.33 34.42
CA ASP A 759 -4.09 40.49 34.83
C ASP A 759 -3.13 39.87 33.78
N PRO A 760 -2.19 40.65 33.20
CA PRO A 760 -1.20 40.14 32.25
C PRO A 760 -0.06 39.32 32.88
N ASP A 761 0.21 39.46 34.18
CA ASP A 761 1.38 38.87 34.85
C ASP A 761 1.15 37.41 35.30
N HIS A 762 0.01 36.81 34.96
CA HIS A 762 -0.30 35.45 35.40
C HIS A 762 0.27 34.36 34.48
N THR A 763 1.09 33.47 35.04
CA THR A 763 1.40 32.17 34.44
C THR A 763 0.20 31.23 34.56
N PRO A 764 -0.29 30.63 33.46
CA PRO A 764 -1.45 29.75 33.50
C PRO A 764 -1.24 28.61 34.49
N GLY A 765 -2.29 28.28 35.27
CA GLY A 765 -2.35 27.02 36.01
C GLY A 765 -2.27 25.83 35.04
N THR A 766 -1.85 24.67 35.54
CA THR A 766 -1.83 23.43 34.74
C THR A 766 -3.16 23.23 34.00
N PRO A 767 -3.15 23.10 32.66
CA PRO A 767 -4.38 22.95 31.89
C PRO A 767 -5.17 21.73 32.37
N SER A 768 -6.49 21.88 32.45
CA SER A 768 -7.38 20.74 32.71
C SER A 768 -7.26 19.74 31.54
N PRO A 769 -7.06 18.43 31.80
CA PRO A 769 -6.93 17.43 30.75
C PRO A 769 -8.19 17.28 29.88
N ASP A 770 -9.35 17.76 30.35
CA ASP A 770 -10.64 17.51 29.72
C ASP A 770 -11.04 18.55 28.66
N ASN A 771 -10.35 19.70 28.55
CA ASN A 771 -10.68 20.72 27.52
C ASN A 771 -9.55 21.75 27.27
N PRO A 772 -8.48 21.41 26.52
CA PRO A 772 -7.35 22.31 26.29
C PRO A 772 -7.62 23.45 25.27
N ALA A 773 -8.74 23.43 24.54
CA ALA A 773 -8.97 24.25 23.35
C ALA A 773 -9.53 25.67 23.60
N LEU A 774 -10.03 25.99 24.81
CA LEU A 774 -10.93 27.14 24.98
C LEU A 774 -10.36 28.41 25.63
N GLU A 775 -9.14 28.44 26.17
CA GLU A 775 -8.84 29.46 27.18
C GLU A 775 -7.44 30.10 27.14
N THR A 776 -6.91 30.57 26.01
CA THR A 776 -5.72 31.45 26.07
C THR A 776 -6.02 32.75 26.83
N ILE A 777 -7.15 33.41 26.53
CA ILE A 777 -7.64 34.60 27.26
C ILE A 777 -8.27 34.22 28.59
N ALA A 778 -9.06 33.15 28.64
CA ALA A 778 -9.76 32.76 29.87
C ALA A 778 -8.83 32.16 30.94
N GLN A 779 -7.59 31.81 30.59
CA GLN A 779 -6.51 31.52 31.54
C GLN A 779 -5.90 32.77 32.20
N LEU A 780 -6.19 33.99 31.70
CA LEU A 780 -5.78 35.21 32.37
C LEU A 780 -6.56 35.38 33.68
N SER A 781 -5.88 35.77 34.75
CA SER A 781 -6.52 35.96 36.04
C SER A 781 -7.54 37.10 35.97
N GLN A 782 -8.77 36.79 36.38
CA GLN A 782 -9.89 37.71 36.43
C GLN A 782 -9.98 38.34 37.82
N THR A 783 -9.91 39.66 37.90
CA THR A 783 -10.04 40.39 39.17
C THR A 783 -11.09 41.48 39.06
N TYR A 784 -11.81 41.75 40.16
CA TYR A 784 -12.74 42.88 40.22
C TYR A 784 -12.03 44.10 40.80
N ARG A 785 -12.03 45.17 40.02
CA ARG A 785 -11.65 46.53 40.40
C ARG A 785 -12.87 47.27 40.92
N PHE A 786 -12.68 48.00 42.02
CA PHE A 786 -13.72 48.80 42.68
C PHE A 786 -13.35 50.28 42.74
N ASP A 787 -12.28 50.69 42.05
CA ASP A 787 -11.69 52.01 42.11
C ASP A 787 -12.27 53.01 41.10
N LEU A 788 -13.14 52.57 40.18
CA LEU A 788 -13.82 53.42 39.19
C LEU A 788 -15.34 53.18 39.15
N PRO A 789 -16.17 54.24 38.94
CA PRO A 789 -17.59 54.09 38.63
C PRO A 789 -17.80 53.44 37.24
N TYR A 790 -18.75 52.52 37.12
CA TYR A 790 -19.05 51.77 35.88
C TYR A 790 -19.15 52.63 34.61
N THR A 791 -19.79 53.81 34.69
CA THR A 791 -19.98 54.70 33.53
C THR A 791 -18.72 55.46 33.12
N ASP A 792 -17.72 55.50 34.00
CA ASP A 792 -16.46 56.20 33.79
C ASP A 792 -15.34 55.24 33.39
N GLU A 793 -15.48 53.92 33.48
CA GLU A 793 -14.42 52.95 33.14
C GLU A 793 -13.88 53.13 31.70
N LEU A 794 -14.78 53.28 30.72
CA LEU A 794 -14.39 53.51 29.32
C LEU A 794 -13.69 54.87 29.09
N ASN A 795 -13.97 55.88 29.92
CA ASN A 795 -13.38 57.22 29.84
C ASN A 795 -12.10 57.35 30.70
N ALA A 796 -12.07 56.73 31.88
CA ALA A 796 -10.96 56.78 32.83
C ALA A 796 -9.79 55.91 32.37
N LEU A 797 -10.07 54.74 31.80
CA LEU A 797 -9.09 53.98 31.04
C LEU A 797 -8.83 54.61 29.66
N ALA A 798 -9.42 55.75 29.33
CA ALA A 798 -9.05 56.55 28.16
C ALA A 798 -8.16 57.76 28.48
N ASP A 799 -7.97 58.08 29.76
CA ASP A 799 -7.21 59.24 30.25
C ASP A 799 -6.04 58.85 31.18
N LEU A 800 -5.46 57.63 31.03
CA LEU A 800 -4.28 57.27 31.81
C LEU A 800 -3.11 58.22 31.49
N PRO A 801 -2.47 58.83 32.52
CA PRO A 801 -1.42 59.82 32.30
C PRO A 801 -0.18 59.16 31.69
N SER A 802 0.44 59.86 30.74
CA SER A 802 1.77 59.54 30.22
C SER A 802 2.79 59.53 31.37
N THR A 803 3.31 58.36 31.72
CA THR A 803 4.53 58.22 32.54
C THR A 803 5.53 57.34 31.85
#